data_AF-A0A5C6DQZ9-F1
#
_entry.id   AF-A0A5C6DQZ9-F1
#
_cell.length_a   1.000
_cell.length_b   1.000
_cell.length_c   1.000
_cell.angle_alpha   90.00
_cell.angle_beta   90.00
_cell.angle_gamma   90.00
#
_symmetry.space_group_name_H-M   'P 1'
#
loop_
_entity.id
_entity.type
_entity.pdbx_description
1 polymer ?
#
loop_
_entity_poly.entity_id
_entity_poly.type
_entity_poly.pdbx_seq_one_letter_code
_entity_poly.pdbx_strand_id
1 'polypeptide(L)'
;MNQSTGERLIDEHEIRAALRPWRPDRQSFADGVRNRVELVVKRRSDAHLNDSASASDPRPSEWLRIAASFVPIHLLGRSFDTSVAPISFAAISLGKKMVVVLAFPFLCFLMIGLTVIGMMRIRALQHEQGSASIDIEQARQATAQWWKRYGWIAAIVFTAALVAPFLGWSMPLMVALVCSGFATVSLVRTLAKENLIDRAVVGGSCVAGLGILGQLSATFASMSSSQLLDPYLVTGVLFSGSFMIGALVRPSSWTGQGVEHRLSKQTKMVLLVTFAISNIALACLAYRLASYWLLILIAMGVTVAASLLATPRVRKSMSSLWVIGGVLLGCLIMTVCSKSYWGGVTSADLRLYVESYDGQRMGLWDDWADVAQMLDETDVGFDKELVLKRFQQDLKLHPQMRDRMLTAAARSGLISDSELLAYLDVQADRRQLTDSTNSDQPILNVNTVYFRIVALAFSNDFTETERDVLTGRLMADWNRLASKDFEYRKLADVLLISELIERLDRTTERERRIADVHRWLVEYQVTEPHAFRSIGGFRAFMQTNESDRQATVAAISLMEIFGTPRELDLTRLRSYLRPNALHDLQAYNYVPKVVAREKLVRLAGVPPLTVSDYLRSELPLWLSIMLVLLLAYATFSSPNRALHAPKRLRRTSAAGANQ
;
A
#
# COMPACT_ATOMS: atom_id res chain seq x y z
N MET A 1 19.90 -51.81 -14.27
CA MET A 1 20.83 -51.13 -15.20
C MET A 1 20.02 -50.12 -16.00
N ASN A 2 20.00 -48.85 -15.60
CA ASN A 2 19.39 -47.74 -16.35
C ASN A 2 20.50 -46.72 -16.61
N GLN A 3 20.98 -46.64 -17.83
CA GLN A 3 21.88 -45.57 -18.28
C GLN A 3 21.03 -44.39 -18.74
N SER A 4 21.09 -43.29 -17.99
CA SER A 4 20.52 -42.01 -18.39
C SER A 4 21.30 -41.44 -19.57
N THR A 5 20.65 -41.32 -20.72
CA THR A 5 21.14 -40.50 -21.85
C THR A 5 21.10 -39.03 -21.44
N GLY A 6 22.23 -38.52 -20.97
CA GLY A 6 22.43 -37.10 -20.78
C GLY A 6 22.34 -36.38 -22.12
N GLU A 7 21.42 -35.42 -22.22
CA GLU A 7 21.28 -34.52 -23.36
C GLU A 7 22.60 -33.78 -23.58
N ARG A 8 23.27 -34.13 -24.67
CA ARG A 8 24.52 -33.51 -25.09
C ARG A 8 24.18 -32.14 -25.67
N LEU A 9 24.38 -31.09 -24.88
CA LEU A 9 24.23 -29.71 -25.31
C LEU A 9 25.12 -29.47 -26.54
N ILE A 10 24.50 -29.00 -27.63
CA ILE A 10 25.18 -28.67 -28.89
C ILE A 10 26.13 -27.51 -28.61
N ASP A 11 27.38 -27.66 -28.99
CA ASP A 11 28.42 -26.68 -28.71
C ASP A 11 28.11 -25.38 -29.46
N GLU A 12 28.29 -24.23 -28.80
CA GLU A 12 27.94 -22.92 -29.36
C GLU A 12 28.68 -22.67 -30.69
N HIS A 13 29.85 -23.28 -30.83
CA HIS A 13 30.66 -23.19 -32.03
C HIS A 13 30.04 -23.88 -33.25
N GLU A 14 29.32 -24.99 -33.06
CA GLU A 14 28.56 -25.68 -34.11
C GLU A 14 27.35 -24.84 -34.54
N ILE A 15 26.64 -24.23 -33.59
CA ILE A 15 25.51 -23.35 -33.88
C ILE A 15 25.99 -22.12 -34.68
N ARG A 16 27.10 -21.49 -34.27
CA ARG A 16 27.68 -20.34 -35.00
C ARG A 16 28.17 -20.72 -36.40
N ALA A 17 28.69 -21.92 -36.58
CA ALA A 17 29.12 -22.42 -37.89
C ALA A 17 27.92 -22.69 -38.80
N ALA A 18 26.86 -23.32 -38.27
CA ALA A 18 25.64 -23.62 -39.01
C ALA A 18 24.86 -22.35 -39.43
N LEU A 19 24.93 -21.28 -38.64
CA LEU A 19 24.27 -20.01 -38.93
C LEU A 19 25.08 -19.07 -39.84
N ARG A 20 26.33 -19.43 -40.17
CA ARG A 20 27.23 -18.58 -40.97
C ARG A 20 26.73 -18.29 -42.40
N PRO A 21 26.10 -19.24 -43.14
CA PRO A 21 25.53 -18.98 -44.46
C PRO A 21 24.29 -18.07 -44.42
N TRP A 22 23.63 -18.00 -43.27
CA TRP A 22 22.38 -17.25 -43.08
C TRP A 22 22.60 -15.84 -42.52
N ARG A 23 23.86 -15.43 -42.30
CA ARG A 23 24.15 -14.05 -41.94
C ARG A 23 23.91 -13.17 -43.16
N PRO A 24 22.94 -12.24 -43.10
CA PRO A 24 22.77 -11.28 -44.18
C PRO A 24 24.08 -10.50 -44.35
N ASP A 25 24.48 -10.32 -45.60
CA ASP A 25 25.69 -9.56 -45.92
C ASP A 25 25.60 -8.18 -45.24
N ARG A 26 26.64 -7.84 -44.48
CA ARG A 26 26.61 -6.71 -43.55
C ARG A 26 26.42 -5.39 -44.29
N GLN A 27 26.94 -5.30 -45.52
CA GLN A 27 26.75 -4.16 -46.41
C GLN A 27 25.33 -4.14 -46.96
N SER A 28 24.81 -5.26 -47.48
CA SER A 28 23.41 -5.33 -47.96
C SER A 28 22.39 -4.93 -46.89
N PHE A 29 22.62 -5.29 -45.62
CA PHE A 29 21.75 -4.91 -44.52
C PHE A 29 21.87 -3.42 -44.17
N ALA A 30 23.10 -2.90 -44.11
CA ALA A 30 23.34 -1.49 -43.83
C ALA A 30 22.72 -0.59 -44.92
N ASP A 31 22.88 -0.96 -46.18
CA ASP A 31 22.31 -0.24 -47.33
C ASP A 31 20.78 -0.34 -47.34
N GLY A 32 20.23 -1.51 -46.99
CA GLY A 32 18.78 -1.69 -46.83
C GLY A 32 18.17 -0.82 -45.72
N VAL A 33 18.86 -0.68 -44.59
CA VAL A 33 18.44 0.21 -43.50
C VAL A 33 18.55 1.67 -43.93
N ARG A 34 19.65 2.06 -44.59
CA ARG A 34 19.87 3.44 -45.05
C ARG A 34 18.81 3.87 -46.06
N ASN A 35 18.51 3.02 -47.04
CA ASN A 35 17.44 3.27 -48.03
C ASN A 35 16.06 3.42 -47.37
N ARG A 36 15.73 2.60 -46.36
CA ARG A 36 14.44 2.71 -45.66
C ARG A 36 14.35 4.00 -44.84
N VAL A 37 15.43 4.41 -44.19
CA VAL A 37 15.50 5.67 -43.44
C VAL A 37 15.35 6.86 -44.39
N GLU A 38 16.07 6.87 -45.51
CA GLU A 38 15.95 7.93 -46.53
C GLU A 38 14.54 7.99 -47.13
N LEU A 39 13.90 6.85 -47.42
CA LEU A 39 12.52 6.79 -47.88
C LEU A 39 11.53 7.37 -46.87
N VAL A 40 11.72 7.12 -45.57
CA VAL A 40 10.86 7.66 -44.51
C VAL A 40 11.07 9.17 -44.36
N VAL A 41 12.32 9.63 -44.40
CA VAL A 41 12.65 11.07 -44.34
C VAL A 41 12.08 11.80 -45.54
N LYS A 42 12.23 11.23 -46.74
CA LYS A 42 11.68 11.80 -47.97
C LYS A 42 10.15 11.85 -47.95
N ARG A 43 9.47 10.79 -47.53
CA ARG A 43 8.00 10.81 -47.33
C ARG A 43 7.55 11.85 -46.31
N ARG A 44 8.32 12.08 -45.25
CA ARG A 44 8.01 13.09 -44.24
C ARG A 44 8.20 14.50 -44.78
N SER A 45 9.25 14.73 -45.57
CA SER A 45 9.51 15.99 -46.26
C SER A 45 8.45 16.31 -47.32
N ASP A 46 8.08 15.32 -48.13
CA ASP A 46 7.07 15.47 -49.19
C ASP A 46 5.66 15.64 -48.59
N ALA A 47 5.37 14.97 -47.47
CA ALA A 47 4.14 15.21 -46.69
C ALA A 47 4.11 16.62 -46.09
N HIS A 48 5.22 17.10 -45.54
CA HIS A 48 5.32 18.47 -45.01
C HIS A 48 5.16 19.54 -46.09
N LEU A 49 5.67 19.32 -47.31
CA LEU A 49 5.54 20.26 -48.42
C LEU A 49 4.11 20.33 -48.97
N ASN A 50 3.42 19.19 -49.08
CA ASN A 50 2.02 19.15 -49.53
C ASN A 50 1.00 19.56 -48.45
N ASP A 51 1.30 19.38 -47.16
CA ASP A 51 0.39 19.78 -46.07
C ASP A 51 0.43 21.30 -45.76
N SER A 52 1.42 22.05 -46.29
CA SER A 52 1.48 23.52 -46.17
C SER A 52 0.27 24.24 -46.81
N ALA A 53 -0.45 23.59 -47.72
CA ALA A 53 -1.61 24.15 -48.42
C ALA A 53 -2.96 23.71 -47.82
N SER A 54 -2.97 22.85 -46.79
CA SER A 54 -4.21 22.36 -46.16
C SER A 54 -3.98 22.13 -44.66
N ALA A 55 -3.71 23.22 -43.94
CA ALA A 55 -3.43 23.20 -42.51
C ALA A 55 -4.64 22.77 -41.67
N SER A 56 -4.75 21.47 -41.40
CA SER A 56 -5.32 20.95 -40.15
C SER A 56 -4.32 20.00 -39.52
N ASP A 57 -3.37 20.59 -38.82
CA ASP A 57 -2.30 19.96 -38.04
C ASP A 57 -2.89 18.82 -37.15
N PRO A 58 -2.53 17.54 -37.33
CA PRO A 58 -3.05 16.44 -36.52
C PRO A 58 -2.34 16.46 -35.17
N ARG A 59 -2.73 17.41 -34.32
CA ARG A 59 -2.28 17.44 -32.94
C ARG A 59 -2.67 16.13 -32.27
N PRO A 60 -1.76 15.49 -31.51
CA PRO A 60 -2.11 14.30 -30.77
C PRO A 60 -3.33 14.63 -29.90
N SER A 61 -4.40 13.84 -30.05
CA SER A 61 -5.67 14.09 -29.36
C SER A 61 -5.40 14.34 -27.87
N GLU A 62 -6.02 15.37 -27.29
CA GLU A 62 -5.77 15.75 -25.89
C GLU A 62 -5.95 14.57 -24.92
N TRP A 63 -6.76 13.59 -25.31
CA TRP A 63 -6.94 12.33 -24.59
C TRP A 63 -5.74 11.39 -24.64
N LEU A 64 -4.96 11.32 -25.72
CA LEU A 64 -3.72 10.52 -25.75
C LEU A 64 -2.70 11.06 -24.73
N ARG A 65 -2.69 12.38 -24.50
CA ARG A 65 -1.86 12.99 -23.45
C ARG A 65 -2.39 12.64 -22.04
N ILE A 66 -3.70 12.64 -21.85
CA ILE A 66 -4.33 12.22 -20.58
C ILE A 66 -4.06 10.72 -20.34
N ALA A 67 -4.26 9.86 -21.34
CA ALA A 67 -3.96 8.43 -21.27
C ALA A 67 -2.47 8.17 -21.01
N ALA A 68 -1.57 8.94 -21.62
CA ALA A 68 -0.13 8.86 -21.34
C ALA A 68 0.21 9.20 -19.87
N SER A 69 -0.53 10.13 -19.24
CA SER A 69 -0.34 10.41 -17.81
C SER A 69 -0.79 9.28 -16.87
N PHE A 70 -1.59 8.33 -17.37
CA PHE A 70 -1.98 7.13 -16.63
C PHE A 70 -1.02 5.95 -16.84
N VAL A 71 0.00 6.07 -17.71
CA VAL A 71 1.05 5.05 -17.83
C VAL A 71 1.90 5.11 -16.57
N PRO A 72 1.93 4.04 -15.76
CA PRO A 72 2.74 4.03 -14.54
C PRO A 72 4.22 4.17 -14.89
N ILE A 73 4.91 5.09 -14.21
CA ILE A 73 6.35 5.36 -14.42
C ILE A 73 7.19 4.09 -14.28
N HIS A 74 6.79 3.16 -13.40
CA HIS A 74 7.47 1.88 -13.20
C HIS A 74 7.35 0.91 -14.39
N LEU A 75 6.36 1.07 -15.27
CA LEU A 75 6.24 0.25 -16.50
C LEU A 75 7.11 0.77 -17.65
N LEU A 76 7.55 2.04 -17.59
CA LEU A 76 8.45 2.61 -18.59
C LEU A 76 9.91 2.17 -18.41
N GLY A 77 10.26 1.51 -17.29
CA GLY A 77 11.63 1.12 -16.94
C GLY A 77 11.96 -0.38 -17.08
N ARG A 78 11.08 -1.21 -17.65
CA ARG A 78 11.15 -2.69 -17.49
C ARG A 78 12.05 -3.44 -18.49
N SER A 79 12.97 -2.77 -19.19
CA SER A 79 13.85 -3.41 -20.19
C SER A 79 15.34 -3.45 -19.82
N PHE A 80 15.69 -3.41 -18.54
CA PHE A 80 17.06 -3.65 -18.07
C PHE A 80 17.09 -4.65 -16.92
N ASP A 81 16.74 -5.90 -17.22
CA ASP A 81 17.18 -7.06 -16.44
C ASP A 81 18.45 -7.60 -17.10
N THR A 82 19.62 -7.17 -16.61
CA THR A 82 20.85 -7.96 -16.40
C THR A 82 22.01 -7.03 -16.01
N SER A 83 22.55 -7.29 -14.81
CA SER A 83 23.91 -6.91 -14.38
C SER A 83 24.36 -5.45 -14.53
N VAL A 84 23.69 -4.52 -13.85
CA VAL A 84 24.37 -3.30 -13.38
C VAL A 84 24.28 -3.28 -11.86
N ALA A 85 25.44 -3.14 -11.23
CA ALA A 85 25.61 -3.09 -9.79
C ALA A 85 24.53 -2.22 -9.13
N PRO A 86 24.04 -2.59 -7.93
CA PRO A 86 23.08 -1.77 -7.22
C PRO A 86 23.72 -0.39 -7.05
N ILE A 87 23.13 0.62 -7.68
CA ILE A 87 23.49 2.01 -7.39
C ILE A 87 23.29 2.13 -5.88
N SER A 88 24.40 2.26 -5.15
CA SER A 88 24.39 2.38 -3.70
C SER A 88 23.71 3.70 -3.36
N PHE A 89 22.39 3.63 -3.15
CA PHE A 89 21.57 4.72 -2.64
C PHE A 89 21.87 5.05 -1.16
N ALA A 90 22.94 4.47 -0.59
CA ALA A 90 23.46 4.79 0.74
C ALA A 90 23.97 6.23 0.85
N ALA A 91 24.31 6.89 -0.27
CA ALA A 91 24.74 8.30 -0.28
C ALA A 91 23.57 9.32 -0.21
N ILE A 92 22.31 8.88 -0.21
CA ILE A 92 21.12 9.77 -0.24
C ILE A 92 20.31 9.66 1.07
N SER A 93 20.98 9.70 2.23
CA SER A 93 20.29 9.55 3.52
C SER A 93 19.51 10.81 3.93
N LEU A 94 19.94 12.01 3.50
CA LEU A 94 19.22 13.27 3.75
C LEU A 94 18.12 13.54 2.70
N GLY A 95 18.38 13.15 1.45
CA GLY A 95 17.46 13.36 0.33
C GLY A 95 16.15 12.58 0.47
N LYS A 96 16.14 11.39 1.08
CA LYS A 96 14.91 10.59 1.24
C LYS A 96 13.93 11.16 2.28
N LYS A 97 14.42 11.76 3.37
CA LYS A 97 13.57 12.53 4.30
C LYS A 97 13.06 13.80 3.64
N MET A 98 13.93 14.50 2.90
CA MET A 98 13.57 15.67 2.10
C MET A 98 12.55 15.33 1.02
N VAL A 99 12.61 14.19 0.35
CA VAL A 99 11.71 13.84 -0.76
C VAL A 99 10.27 13.62 -0.30
N VAL A 100 10.03 13.00 0.86
CA VAL A 100 8.68 12.89 1.44
C VAL A 100 8.19 14.23 2.00
N VAL A 101 9.08 15.00 2.63
CA VAL A 101 8.78 16.36 3.12
C VAL A 101 8.58 17.37 1.98
N LEU A 102 9.21 17.16 0.82
CA LEU A 102 9.12 17.98 -0.39
C LEU A 102 7.99 17.54 -1.32
N ALA A 103 7.53 16.29 -1.24
CA ALA A 103 6.41 15.78 -2.04
C ALA A 103 5.14 16.61 -1.83
N PHE A 104 4.91 17.06 -0.60
CA PHE A 104 3.73 17.82 -0.21
C PHE A 104 3.75 19.31 -0.66
N PRO A 105 4.83 20.08 -0.46
CA PRO A 105 4.96 21.38 -1.09
C PRO A 105 5.03 21.24 -2.61
N PHE A 106 5.64 20.18 -3.17
CA PHE A 106 5.60 19.89 -4.61
C PHE A 106 4.15 19.71 -5.11
N LEU A 107 3.28 19.08 -4.31
CA LEU A 107 1.84 18.96 -4.56
C LEU A 107 1.13 20.32 -4.59
N CYS A 108 1.49 21.22 -3.69
CA CYS A 108 1.00 22.59 -3.67
C CYS A 108 1.54 23.40 -4.85
N PHE A 109 2.83 23.26 -5.18
CA PHE A 109 3.46 23.79 -6.39
C PHE A 109 2.82 23.23 -7.65
N LEU A 110 2.37 21.99 -7.65
CA LEU A 110 1.69 21.34 -8.77
C LEU A 110 0.24 21.82 -8.90
N MET A 111 -0.46 22.12 -7.79
CA MET A 111 -1.80 22.75 -7.83
C MET A 111 -1.73 24.22 -8.28
N ILE A 112 -0.74 24.97 -7.80
CA ILE A 112 -0.47 26.34 -8.26
C ILE A 112 0.04 26.33 -9.71
N GLY A 113 0.91 25.39 -10.03
CA GLY A 113 1.39 25.14 -11.39
C GLY A 113 0.26 24.73 -12.33
N LEU A 114 -0.68 23.91 -11.89
CA LEU A 114 -1.87 23.52 -12.67
C LEU A 114 -2.83 24.69 -12.87
N THR A 115 -2.96 25.59 -11.90
CA THR A 115 -3.75 26.82 -12.08
C THR A 115 -3.06 27.79 -13.04
N VAL A 116 -1.73 27.94 -12.97
CA VAL A 116 -0.94 28.75 -13.90
C VAL A 116 -0.93 28.15 -15.32
N ILE A 117 -0.68 26.85 -15.45
CA ILE A 117 -0.74 26.11 -16.73
C ILE A 117 -2.16 26.12 -17.29
N GLY A 118 -3.18 26.01 -16.44
CA GLY A 118 -4.58 26.18 -16.81
C GLY A 118 -4.83 27.56 -17.41
N MET A 119 -4.35 28.62 -16.76
CA MET A 119 -4.41 29.99 -17.30
C MET A 119 -3.65 30.13 -18.63
N MET A 120 -2.45 29.56 -18.76
CA MET A 120 -1.66 29.60 -20.00
C MET A 120 -2.33 28.84 -21.14
N ARG A 121 -2.96 27.69 -20.85
CA ARG A 121 -3.65 26.87 -21.85
C ARG A 121 -4.97 27.48 -22.28
N ILE A 122 -5.69 28.13 -21.36
CA ILE A 122 -6.84 28.98 -21.69
C ILE A 122 -6.40 30.09 -22.64
N ARG A 123 -5.26 30.75 -22.37
CA ARG A 123 -4.64 31.73 -23.29
C ARG A 123 -4.34 31.14 -24.67
N ALA A 124 -3.74 29.96 -24.74
CA ALA A 124 -3.39 29.31 -26.01
C ALA A 124 -4.63 28.91 -26.83
N LEU A 125 -5.65 28.34 -26.18
CA LEU A 125 -6.93 28.00 -26.81
C LEU A 125 -7.70 29.25 -27.26
N GLN A 126 -7.61 30.35 -26.50
CA GLN A 126 -8.16 31.66 -26.88
C GLN A 126 -7.45 32.27 -28.07
N HIS A 127 -6.14 32.01 -28.23
CA HIS A 127 -5.36 32.50 -29.37
C HIS A 127 -5.66 31.75 -30.67
N GLU A 128 -6.03 30.46 -30.57
CA GLU A 128 -6.32 29.60 -31.72
C GLU A 128 -7.77 29.67 -32.22
N GLN A 129 -8.71 30.06 -31.36
CA GLN A 129 -10.13 30.17 -31.72
C GLN A 129 -10.52 31.45 -32.47
N GLY A 130 -9.55 32.26 -32.90
CA GLY A 130 -9.74 33.32 -33.90
C GLY A 130 -10.96 34.22 -33.69
N SER A 131 -10.87 35.20 -32.78
CA SER A 131 -11.70 36.43 -32.73
C SER A 131 -13.24 36.32 -32.75
N ALA A 132 -13.84 35.14 -32.69
CA ALA A 132 -15.29 35.00 -32.59
C ALA A 132 -15.75 35.16 -31.12
N SER A 133 -15.75 36.40 -30.64
CA SER A 133 -16.53 36.92 -29.49
C SER A 133 -16.25 36.39 -28.08
N ILE A 134 -15.11 35.75 -27.80
CA ILE A 134 -14.66 35.62 -26.40
C ILE A 134 -13.86 36.87 -26.07
N ASP A 135 -14.45 37.75 -25.25
CA ASP A 135 -13.88 39.05 -24.88
C ASP A 135 -12.64 38.84 -24.00
N ILE A 136 -11.47 38.78 -24.64
CA ILE A 136 -10.15 38.52 -24.02
C ILE A 136 -9.88 39.52 -22.90
N GLU A 137 -10.36 40.75 -23.07
CA GLU A 137 -10.20 41.81 -22.11
C GLU A 137 -11.03 41.57 -20.84
N GLN A 138 -12.25 41.00 -20.97
CA GLN A 138 -13.08 40.61 -19.83
C GLN A 138 -12.43 39.47 -19.02
N ALA A 139 -11.81 38.49 -19.68
CA ALA A 139 -11.07 37.43 -19.00
C ALA A 139 -9.85 37.96 -18.24
N ARG A 140 -9.12 38.89 -18.86
CA ARG A 140 -7.96 39.56 -18.24
C ARG A 140 -8.39 40.40 -17.05
N GLN A 141 -9.47 41.16 -17.17
CA GLN A 141 -10.01 41.98 -16.09
C GLN A 141 -10.55 41.13 -14.95
N ALA A 142 -11.29 40.06 -15.22
CA ALA A 142 -11.79 39.14 -14.19
C ALA A 142 -10.63 38.48 -13.42
N THR A 143 -9.57 38.06 -14.14
CA THR A 143 -8.38 37.46 -13.50
C THR A 143 -7.62 38.49 -12.67
N ALA A 144 -7.42 39.71 -13.21
CA ALA A 144 -6.76 40.79 -12.50
C ALA A 144 -7.55 41.24 -11.26
N GLN A 145 -8.87 41.32 -11.35
CA GLN A 145 -9.75 41.62 -10.22
C GLN A 145 -9.70 40.52 -9.17
N TRP A 146 -9.69 39.24 -9.58
CA TRP A 146 -9.54 38.13 -8.66
C TRP A 146 -8.19 38.20 -7.93
N TRP A 147 -7.08 38.44 -8.66
CA TRP A 147 -5.76 38.57 -8.05
C TRP A 147 -5.67 39.77 -7.12
N LYS A 148 -6.29 40.89 -7.48
CA LYS A 148 -6.37 42.08 -6.62
C LYS A 148 -7.16 41.81 -5.34
N ARG A 149 -8.22 40.98 -5.40
CA ARG A 149 -9.10 40.70 -4.26
C ARG A 149 -8.60 39.55 -3.37
N TYR A 150 -8.01 38.52 -3.96
CA TYR A 150 -7.67 37.26 -3.28
C TYR A 150 -6.20 36.84 -3.42
N GLY A 151 -5.38 37.56 -4.20
CA GLY A 151 -3.98 37.20 -4.43
C GLY A 151 -3.14 37.18 -3.15
N TRP A 152 -3.47 38.03 -2.18
CA TRP A 152 -2.83 38.01 -0.86
C TRP A 152 -3.11 36.71 -0.08
N ILE A 153 -4.33 36.14 -0.19
CA ILE A 153 -4.68 34.85 0.42
C ILE A 153 -3.87 33.73 -0.24
N ALA A 154 -3.79 33.73 -1.58
CA ALA A 154 -2.99 32.77 -2.32
C ALA A 154 -1.50 32.85 -1.93
N ALA A 155 -0.96 34.06 -1.75
CA ALA A 155 0.42 34.27 -1.29
C ALA A 155 0.63 33.73 0.14
N ILE A 156 -0.28 34.01 1.09
CA ILE A 156 -0.19 33.47 2.45
C ILE A 156 -0.27 31.95 2.44
N VAL A 157 -1.22 31.36 1.72
CA VAL A 157 -1.38 29.90 1.60
C VAL A 157 -0.14 29.27 0.97
N PHE A 158 0.45 29.92 -0.04
CA PHE A 158 1.70 29.47 -0.66
C PHE A 158 2.88 29.52 0.30
N THR A 159 3.09 30.65 0.99
CA THR A 159 4.17 30.79 1.98
C THR A 159 3.98 29.80 3.14
N ALA A 160 2.75 29.62 3.62
CA ALA A 160 2.42 28.64 4.65
C ALA A 160 2.70 27.21 4.18
N ALA A 161 2.32 26.85 2.94
CA ALA A 161 2.59 25.54 2.37
C ALA A 161 4.09 25.29 2.13
N LEU A 162 4.87 26.35 1.88
CA LEU A 162 6.31 26.27 1.71
C LEU A 162 7.04 26.11 3.06
N VAL A 163 6.60 26.82 4.11
CA VAL A 163 7.25 26.84 5.43
C VAL A 163 6.80 25.69 6.33
N ALA A 164 5.53 25.28 6.27
CA ALA A 164 4.96 24.26 7.17
C ALA A 164 5.68 22.89 7.14
N PRO A 165 6.18 22.37 6.01
CA PRO A 165 6.95 21.13 5.98
C PRO A 165 8.28 21.24 6.76
N PHE A 166 8.93 22.40 6.74
CA PHE A 166 10.18 22.63 7.47
C PHE A 166 9.96 22.73 8.98
N LEU A 167 8.77 23.11 9.42
CA LEU A 167 8.39 23.16 10.84
C LEU A 167 7.80 21.83 11.35
N GLY A 168 7.64 20.81 10.49
CA GLY A 168 6.96 19.56 10.85
C GLY A 168 5.46 19.73 11.12
N TRP A 169 4.87 20.84 10.66
CA TRP A 169 3.50 21.25 10.98
C TRP A 169 2.51 20.70 9.95
N SER A 170 2.15 19.42 10.10
CA SER A 170 1.19 18.74 9.20
C SER A 170 -0.22 19.33 9.25
N MET A 171 -0.66 19.87 10.39
CA MET A 171 -2.00 20.45 10.56
C MET A 171 -2.18 21.81 9.85
N PRO A 172 -1.29 22.80 10.02
CA PRO A 172 -1.32 24.03 9.21
C PRO A 172 -1.21 23.76 7.71
N LEU A 173 -0.41 22.77 7.31
CA LEU A 173 -0.31 22.33 5.91
C LEU A 173 -1.65 21.79 5.40
N MET A 174 -2.37 21.00 6.21
CA MET A 174 -3.72 20.53 5.91
C MET A 174 -4.67 21.71 5.70
N VAL A 175 -4.68 22.67 6.63
CA VAL A 175 -5.54 23.87 6.53
C VAL A 175 -5.20 24.66 5.27
N ALA A 176 -3.91 24.87 4.98
CA ALA A 176 -3.46 25.56 3.77
C ALA A 176 -3.90 24.84 2.49
N LEU A 177 -3.81 23.50 2.45
CA LEU A 177 -4.20 22.71 1.28
C LEU A 177 -5.71 22.71 1.08
N VAL A 178 -6.50 22.61 2.15
CA VAL A 178 -7.96 22.76 2.11
C VAL A 178 -8.35 24.17 1.64
N CYS A 179 -7.75 25.22 2.20
CA CYS A 179 -7.97 26.60 1.78
C CYS A 179 -7.56 26.83 0.31
N SER A 180 -6.45 26.23 -0.14
CA SER A 180 -6.01 26.25 -1.54
C SER A 180 -7.03 25.57 -2.46
N GLY A 181 -7.56 24.42 -2.04
CA GLY A 181 -8.67 23.74 -2.71
C GLY A 181 -9.88 24.66 -2.86
N PHE A 182 -10.36 25.25 -1.77
CA PHE A 182 -11.48 26.21 -1.79
C PHE A 182 -11.20 27.42 -2.69
N ALA A 183 -9.99 27.99 -2.64
CA ALA A 183 -9.59 29.12 -3.49
C ALA A 183 -9.62 28.73 -4.98
N THR A 184 -9.11 27.55 -5.32
CA THR A 184 -9.11 27.00 -6.68
C THR A 184 -10.54 26.78 -7.17
N VAL A 185 -11.40 26.17 -6.34
CA VAL A 185 -12.83 25.98 -6.67
C VAL A 185 -13.52 27.33 -6.88
N SER A 186 -13.24 28.32 -6.04
CA SER A 186 -13.81 29.67 -6.14
C SER A 186 -13.39 30.37 -7.45
N LEU A 187 -12.11 30.27 -7.82
CA LEU A 187 -11.58 30.80 -9.08
C LEU A 187 -12.24 30.10 -10.27
N VAL A 188 -12.25 28.76 -10.28
CA VAL A 188 -12.89 27.97 -11.34
C VAL A 188 -14.35 28.34 -11.48
N ARG A 189 -15.08 28.49 -10.37
CA ARG A 189 -16.49 28.91 -10.37
C ARG A 189 -16.68 30.31 -10.94
N THR A 190 -15.76 31.24 -10.64
CA THR A 190 -15.82 32.61 -11.14
C THR A 190 -15.59 32.63 -12.66
N LEU A 191 -14.55 31.94 -13.13
CA LEU A 191 -14.25 31.81 -14.56
C LEU A 191 -15.36 31.03 -15.31
N ALA A 192 -15.98 30.07 -14.65
CA ALA A 192 -17.15 29.37 -15.13
C ALA A 192 -18.38 30.29 -15.27
N LYS A 193 -18.67 31.16 -14.29
CA LYS A 193 -19.77 32.14 -14.35
C LYS A 193 -19.60 33.13 -15.50
N GLU A 194 -18.38 33.56 -15.75
CA GLU A 194 -18.03 34.41 -16.89
C GLU A 194 -18.01 33.65 -18.23
N ASN A 195 -18.45 32.39 -18.24
CA ASN A 195 -18.42 31.52 -19.41
C ASN A 195 -17.03 31.41 -20.05
N LEU A 196 -15.94 31.47 -19.29
CA LEU A 196 -14.57 31.35 -19.80
C LEU A 196 -14.08 29.91 -19.81
N ILE A 197 -14.59 29.08 -18.89
CA ILE A 197 -14.21 27.67 -18.78
C ILE A 197 -15.46 26.78 -18.88
N ASP A 198 -15.35 25.70 -19.65
CA ASP A 198 -16.38 24.66 -19.74
C ASP A 198 -16.10 23.52 -18.75
N ARG A 199 -17.17 22.83 -18.31
CA ARG A 199 -17.10 21.67 -17.42
C ARG A 199 -16.14 20.60 -17.91
N ALA A 200 -16.03 20.42 -19.23
CA ALA A 200 -15.11 19.47 -19.85
C ALA A 200 -13.64 19.78 -19.53
N VAL A 201 -13.27 21.06 -19.55
CA VAL A 201 -11.88 21.50 -19.29
C VAL A 201 -11.55 21.35 -17.81
N VAL A 202 -12.44 21.83 -16.93
CA VAL A 202 -12.28 21.68 -15.47
C VAL A 202 -12.15 20.21 -15.09
N GLY A 203 -13.11 19.40 -15.56
CA GLY A 203 -13.16 17.98 -15.27
C GLY A 203 -11.92 17.23 -15.77
N GLY A 204 -11.48 17.49 -17.01
CA GLY A 204 -10.28 16.89 -17.58
C GLY A 204 -9.02 17.22 -16.77
N SER A 205 -8.87 18.46 -16.32
CA SER A 205 -7.76 18.87 -15.45
C SER A 205 -7.82 18.22 -14.07
N CYS A 206 -8.99 18.12 -13.45
CA CYS A 206 -9.19 17.44 -12.17
C CYS A 206 -8.84 15.94 -12.25
N VAL A 207 -9.28 15.26 -13.32
CA VAL A 207 -9.00 13.84 -13.58
C VAL A 207 -7.49 13.60 -13.70
N ALA A 208 -6.81 14.39 -14.52
CA ALA A 208 -5.36 14.29 -14.71
C ALA A 208 -4.59 14.59 -13.41
N GLY A 209 -4.99 15.64 -12.68
CA GLY A 209 -4.42 16.00 -11.39
C GLY A 209 -4.53 14.84 -10.38
N LEU A 210 -5.74 14.33 -10.15
CA LEU A 210 -5.97 13.22 -9.24
C LEU A 210 -5.24 11.93 -9.67
N GLY A 211 -5.12 11.68 -10.98
CA GLY A 211 -4.36 10.56 -11.52
C GLY A 211 -2.87 10.63 -11.19
N ILE A 212 -2.24 11.79 -11.42
CA ILE A 212 -0.83 12.04 -11.09
C ILE A 212 -0.61 11.94 -9.58
N LEU A 213 -1.51 12.52 -8.77
CA LEU A 213 -1.43 12.44 -7.31
C LEU A 213 -1.56 11.00 -6.81
N GLY A 214 -2.45 10.21 -7.40
CA GLY A 214 -2.56 8.78 -7.12
C GLY A 214 -1.26 8.03 -7.44
N GLN A 215 -0.66 8.27 -8.60
CA GLN A 215 0.62 7.64 -8.97
C GLN A 215 1.77 8.05 -8.05
N LEU A 216 1.87 9.34 -7.71
CA LEU A 216 2.87 9.84 -6.77
C LEU A 216 2.67 9.20 -5.39
N SER A 217 1.43 9.17 -4.89
CA SER A 217 1.10 8.50 -3.62
C SER A 217 1.48 7.02 -3.64
N ALA A 218 1.25 6.29 -4.74
CA ALA A 218 1.64 4.89 -4.88
C ALA A 218 3.17 4.71 -4.89
N THR A 219 3.89 5.68 -5.46
CA THR A 219 5.34 5.67 -5.49
C THR A 219 5.89 5.95 -4.09
N PHE A 220 5.35 6.93 -3.37
CA PHE A 220 5.71 7.21 -1.99
C PHE A 220 5.30 6.11 -1.03
N ALA A 221 4.15 5.46 -1.25
CA ALA A 221 3.67 4.30 -0.50
C ALA A 221 4.72 3.20 -0.43
N SER A 222 5.37 2.92 -1.56
CA SER A 222 6.40 1.89 -1.63
C SER A 222 7.74 2.33 -1.00
N MET A 223 7.95 3.63 -0.82
CA MET A 223 9.16 4.20 -0.20
C MET A 223 9.01 4.51 1.29
N SER A 224 7.80 4.83 1.77
CA SER A 224 7.52 5.21 3.16
C SER A 224 6.99 4.01 3.94
N SER A 225 7.86 3.42 4.75
CA SER A 225 7.52 2.30 5.62
C SER A 225 6.80 2.71 6.93
N SER A 226 6.64 4.01 7.18
CA SER A 226 6.42 4.58 8.52
C SER A 226 5.05 5.24 8.75
N GLN A 227 4.09 5.07 7.85
CA GLN A 227 2.79 5.72 8.02
C GLN A 227 1.80 4.77 8.66
N LEU A 228 1.22 5.22 9.78
CA LEU A 228 0.09 4.56 10.46
C LEU A 228 -1.07 4.30 9.48
N LEU A 229 -1.20 5.07 8.41
CA LEU A 229 -2.17 4.88 7.34
C LEU A 229 -1.57 4.10 6.18
N ASP A 230 -2.32 3.12 5.66
CA ASP A 230 -1.96 2.43 4.42
C ASP A 230 -1.94 3.42 3.24
N PRO A 231 -0.77 3.77 2.70
CA PRO A 231 -0.65 4.77 1.64
C PRO A 231 -1.27 4.30 0.30
N TYR A 232 -1.60 3.02 0.16
CA TYR A 232 -2.39 2.51 -0.95
C TYR A 232 -3.87 2.91 -0.85
N LEU A 233 -4.40 3.18 0.35
CA LEU A 233 -5.76 3.73 0.50
C LEU A 233 -5.85 5.13 -0.10
N VAL A 234 -4.87 5.99 0.19
CA VAL A 234 -4.80 7.34 -0.38
C VAL A 234 -4.81 7.26 -1.91
N THR A 235 -3.95 6.41 -2.45
CA THR A 235 -3.88 6.11 -3.88
C THR A 235 -5.24 5.66 -4.42
N GLY A 236 -5.89 4.71 -3.75
CA GLY A 236 -7.20 4.19 -4.12
C GLY A 236 -8.30 5.25 -4.13
N VAL A 237 -8.34 6.13 -3.12
CA VAL A 237 -9.28 7.25 -3.04
C VAL A 237 -9.06 8.24 -4.18
N LEU A 238 -7.80 8.61 -4.46
CA LEU A 238 -7.47 9.57 -5.52
C LEU A 238 -7.84 9.02 -6.91
N PHE A 239 -7.52 7.76 -7.20
CA PHE A 239 -7.93 7.13 -8.47
C PHE A 239 -9.45 6.96 -8.57
N SER A 240 -10.12 6.58 -7.49
CA SER A 240 -11.59 6.48 -7.45
C SER A 240 -12.23 7.84 -7.71
N GLY A 241 -11.69 8.90 -7.13
CA GLY A 241 -12.12 10.27 -7.37
C GLY A 241 -11.88 10.73 -8.81
N SER A 242 -10.69 10.43 -9.36
CA SER A 242 -10.36 10.70 -10.77
C SER A 242 -11.38 10.03 -11.69
N PHE A 243 -11.68 8.76 -11.41
CA PHE A 243 -12.65 7.98 -12.18
C PHE A 243 -14.07 8.53 -12.07
N MET A 244 -14.52 8.84 -10.85
CA MET A 244 -15.84 9.44 -10.60
C MET A 244 -16.01 10.73 -11.40
N ILE A 245 -15.05 11.66 -11.32
CA ILE A 245 -15.10 12.92 -12.06
C ILE A 245 -15.06 12.66 -13.57
N GLY A 246 -14.19 11.77 -14.04
CA GLY A 246 -14.07 11.43 -15.46
C GLY A 246 -15.34 10.84 -16.08
N ALA A 247 -16.04 9.98 -15.34
CA ALA A 247 -17.32 9.41 -15.77
C ALA A 247 -18.40 10.49 -15.92
N LEU A 248 -18.41 11.48 -15.02
CA LEU A 248 -19.44 12.52 -14.93
C LEU A 248 -19.19 13.70 -15.88
N VAL A 249 -17.97 13.85 -16.38
CA VAL A 249 -17.57 14.90 -17.33
C VAL A 249 -17.89 14.52 -18.78
N ARG A 250 -18.17 13.25 -19.08
CA ARG A 250 -18.81 12.80 -20.34
C ARG A 250 -20.33 13.05 -20.29
N PRO A 251 -21.07 13.34 -21.38
CA PRO A 251 -20.75 13.31 -22.82
C PRO A 251 -21.49 14.40 -23.65
N SER A 252 -20.87 15.55 -23.96
CA SER A 252 -21.50 16.53 -24.86
C SER A 252 -20.58 17.09 -25.95
N SER A 253 -19.26 17.12 -25.75
CA SER A 253 -18.30 17.46 -26.80
C SER A 253 -18.09 16.35 -27.84
N TRP A 254 -18.58 15.13 -27.59
CA TRP A 254 -18.47 13.98 -28.50
C TRP A 254 -19.50 13.95 -29.63
N THR A 255 -20.55 14.77 -29.56
CA THR A 255 -21.62 14.86 -30.59
C THR A 255 -21.46 16.06 -31.52
N GLY A 256 -20.27 16.68 -31.57
CA GLY A 256 -19.95 17.66 -32.60
C GLY A 256 -20.02 16.97 -33.96
N GLN A 257 -21.03 17.31 -34.77
CA GLN A 257 -21.44 16.63 -36.00
C GLN A 257 -20.35 16.49 -37.09
N GLY A 258 -19.14 17.07 -36.91
CA GLY A 258 -18.00 16.90 -37.82
C GLY A 258 -16.97 15.84 -37.41
N VAL A 259 -17.02 15.32 -36.17
CA VAL A 259 -15.97 14.45 -35.61
C VAL A 259 -16.43 12.99 -35.46
N GLU A 260 -17.72 12.71 -35.61
CA GLU A 260 -18.29 11.35 -35.51
C GLU A 260 -17.73 10.39 -36.56
N HIS A 261 -17.18 10.88 -37.68
CA HIS A 261 -16.68 10.03 -38.76
C HIS A 261 -15.19 9.64 -38.66
N ARG A 262 -14.37 10.34 -37.86
CA ARG A 262 -12.90 10.10 -37.79
C ARG A 262 -12.34 9.79 -36.42
N LEU A 263 -13.08 9.99 -35.33
CA LEU A 263 -12.72 9.40 -34.03
C LEU A 263 -13.11 7.92 -34.08
N SER A 264 -12.23 7.15 -34.72
CA SER A 264 -12.46 5.80 -35.19
C SER A 264 -12.88 4.89 -34.03
N LYS A 265 -13.53 3.78 -34.40
CA LYS A 265 -13.79 2.62 -33.55
C LYS A 265 -12.60 2.31 -32.61
N GLN A 266 -11.36 2.56 -33.05
CA GLN A 266 -10.14 2.37 -32.27
C GLN A 266 -10.01 3.30 -31.07
N THR A 267 -10.46 4.55 -31.07
CA THR A 267 -10.33 5.41 -29.87
C THR A 267 -11.38 5.05 -28.83
N LYS A 268 -12.59 4.66 -29.26
CA LYS A 268 -13.60 4.04 -28.38
C LYS A 268 -13.08 2.71 -27.83
N MET A 269 -12.42 1.90 -28.66
CA MET A 269 -11.82 0.63 -28.26
C MET A 269 -10.63 0.83 -27.33
N VAL A 270 -9.72 1.77 -27.60
CA VAL A 270 -8.59 2.09 -26.73
C VAL A 270 -9.10 2.58 -25.39
N LEU A 271 -10.15 3.41 -25.34
CA LEU A 271 -10.71 3.86 -24.06
C LEU A 271 -11.41 2.72 -23.32
N LEU A 272 -12.13 1.85 -24.01
CA LEU A 272 -12.75 0.65 -23.45
C LEU A 272 -11.70 -0.39 -23.04
N VAL A 273 -10.55 -0.43 -23.71
CA VAL A 273 -9.40 -1.32 -23.45
C VAL A 273 -8.52 -0.74 -22.35
N THR A 274 -8.29 0.56 -22.25
CA THR A 274 -7.60 1.18 -21.11
C THR A 274 -8.49 1.16 -19.88
N PHE A 275 -9.81 1.31 -20.06
CA PHE A 275 -10.83 1.08 -19.02
C PHE A 275 -10.89 -0.39 -18.62
N ALA A 276 -10.90 -1.32 -19.56
CA ALA A 276 -10.89 -2.75 -19.29
C ALA A 276 -9.55 -3.17 -18.68
N ILE A 277 -8.41 -2.66 -19.14
CA ILE A 277 -7.08 -2.96 -18.58
C ILE A 277 -6.92 -2.31 -17.21
N SER A 278 -7.42 -1.10 -16.97
CA SER A 278 -7.36 -0.50 -15.62
C SER A 278 -8.33 -1.19 -14.67
N ASN A 279 -9.52 -1.58 -15.12
CA ASN A 279 -10.47 -2.35 -14.31
C ASN A 279 -10.08 -3.81 -14.19
N ILE A 280 -9.40 -4.43 -15.16
CA ILE A 280 -8.84 -5.78 -15.08
C ILE A 280 -7.55 -5.72 -14.26
N ALA A 281 -6.77 -4.65 -14.29
CA ALA A 281 -5.63 -4.49 -13.39
C ALA A 281 -6.11 -4.26 -11.96
N LEU A 282 -7.10 -3.40 -11.75
CA LEU A 282 -7.75 -3.18 -10.46
C LEU A 282 -8.53 -4.41 -10.00
N ALA A 283 -9.20 -5.12 -10.91
CA ALA A 283 -9.90 -6.36 -10.64
C ALA A 283 -8.96 -7.55 -10.55
N CYS A 284 -7.77 -7.57 -11.13
CA CYS A 284 -6.75 -8.61 -10.91
C CYS A 284 -6.00 -8.34 -9.61
N LEU A 285 -5.79 -7.06 -9.26
CA LEU A 285 -5.37 -6.62 -7.94
C LEU A 285 -6.43 -7.04 -6.91
N ALA A 286 -7.71 -6.81 -7.20
CA ALA A 286 -8.85 -7.19 -6.35
C ALA A 286 -9.25 -8.68 -6.44
N TYR A 287 -8.94 -9.41 -7.50
CA TYR A 287 -9.25 -10.84 -7.69
C TYR A 287 -8.17 -11.71 -7.06
N ARG A 288 -6.92 -11.22 -6.99
CA ARG A 288 -5.99 -11.75 -6.00
C ARG A 288 -6.54 -11.55 -4.58
N LEU A 289 -7.37 -10.54 -4.31
CA LEU A 289 -7.94 -10.23 -2.99
C LEU A 289 -9.40 -10.70 -2.87
N ALA A 290 -9.59 -12.00 -2.60
CA ALA A 290 -10.90 -12.69 -2.52
C ALA A 290 -12.00 -12.04 -1.62
N SER A 291 -11.69 -11.00 -0.85
CA SER A 291 -12.60 -10.30 0.07
C SER A 291 -13.24 -9.01 -0.50
N TYR A 292 -12.87 -8.54 -1.70
CA TYR A 292 -13.39 -7.28 -2.27
C TYR A 292 -14.53 -7.43 -3.28
N TRP A 293 -15.43 -8.40 -3.06
CA TRP A 293 -16.69 -8.50 -3.80
C TRP A 293 -17.48 -7.19 -3.82
N LEU A 294 -17.39 -6.38 -2.75
CA LEU A 294 -18.02 -5.07 -2.69
C LEU A 294 -17.42 -4.08 -3.71
N LEU A 295 -16.09 -4.02 -3.88
CA LEU A 295 -15.47 -3.15 -4.89
C LEU A 295 -15.77 -3.62 -6.30
N ILE A 296 -15.83 -4.93 -6.54
CA ILE A 296 -16.25 -5.50 -7.82
C ILE A 296 -17.72 -5.18 -8.08
N LEU A 297 -18.61 -5.31 -7.09
CA LEU A 297 -20.01 -4.93 -7.18
C LEU A 297 -20.19 -3.41 -7.38
N ILE A 298 -19.35 -2.58 -6.76
CA ILE A 298 -19.31 -1.14 -6.99
C ILE A 298 -18.86 -0.86 -8.42
N ALA A 299 -17.77 -1.47 -8.90
CA ALA A 299 -17.29 -1.31 -10.26
C ALA A 299 -18.31 -1.79 -11.29
N MET A 300 -18.94 -2.95 -11.06
CA MET A 300 -20.04 -3.46 -11.90
C MET A 300 -21.25 -2.55 -11.83
N GLY A 301 -21.65 -2.09 -10.65
CA GLY A 301 -22.75 -1.14 -10.47
C GLY A 301 -22.50 0.17 -11.21
N VAL A 302 -21.27 0.69 -11.18
CA VAL A 302 -20.87 1.88 -11.92
C VAL A 302 -20.84 1.61 -13.43
N THR A 303 -20.41 0.42 -13.84
CA THR A 303 -20.38 0.02 -15.25
C THR A 303 -21.79 -0.15 -15.80
N VAL A 304 -22.69 -0.77 -15.04
CA VAL A 304 -24.12 -0.92 -15.37
C VAL A 304 -24.81 0.44 -15.37
N ALA A 305 -24.55 1.30 -14.38
CA ALA A 305 -25.08 2.66 -14.35
C ALA A 305 -24.59 3.51 -15.54
N ALA A 306 -23.30 3.41 -15.89
CA ALA A 306 -22.74 4.06 -17.07
C ALA A 306 -23.34 3.52 -18.38
N SER A 307 -23.63 2.22 -18.45
CA SER A 307 -24.27 1.56 -19.59
C SER A 307 -25.74 1.98 -19.73
N LEU A 308 -26.47 2.09 -18.62
CA LEU A 308 -27.84 2.60 -18.58
C LEU A 308 -27.90 4.08 -18.98
N LEU A 309 -26.91 4.89 -18.60
CA LEU A 309 -26.77 6.30 -19.01
C LEU A 309 -26.47 6.48 -20.51
N ALA A 310 -25.87 5.48 -21.16
CA ALA A 310 -25.68 5.51 -22.62
C ALA A 310 -27.02 5.35 -23.37
N THR A 311 -28.09 4.91 -22.70
CA THR A 311 -29.42 4.84 -23.30
C THR A 311 -30.09 6.22 -23.34
N PRO A 312 -30.58 6.67 -24.51
CA PRO A 312 -31.06 8.04 -24.70
C PRO A 312 -32.32 8.40 -23.90
N ARG A 313 -33.06 7.41 -23.36
CA ARG A 313 -34.29 7.62 -22.57
C ARG A 313 -34.04 8.09 -21.14
N VAL A 314 -32.95 7.65 -20.49
CA VAL A 314 -32.60 8.03 -19.09
C VAL A 314 -31.97 9.43 -19.01
N ARG A 315 -31.38 9.89 -20.13
CA ARG A 315 -30.62 11.15 -20.29
C ARG A 315 -31.37 12.45 -19.98
N LYS A 316 -32.71 12.44 -19.90
CA LYS A 316 -33.52 13.67 -19.68
C LYS A 316 -33.69 14.05 -18.20
N SER A 317 -33.36 13.18 -17.24
CA SER A 317 -33.56 13.49 -15.82
C SER A 317 -32.25 13.87 -15.14
N MET A 318 -31.98 15.17 -15.00
CA MET A 318 -30.81 15.71 -14.27
C MET A 318 -30.74 15.24 -12.80
N SER A 319 -31.85 14.78 -12.21
CA SER A 319 -31.89 14.20 -10.87
C SER A 319 -31.13 12.86 -10.77
N SER A 320 -30.98 12.12 -11.87
CA SER A 320 -30.30 10.81 -11.88
C SER A 320 -28.78 10.89 -11.66
N LEU A 321 -28.13 11.98 -12.07
CA LEU A 321 -26.68 12.18 -11.90
C LEU A 321 -26.28 12.44 -10.45
N TRP A 322 -27.14 13.14 -9.68
CA TRP A 322 -26.93 13.37 -8.24
C TRP A 322 -27.09 12.08 -7.44
N VAL A 323 -28.04 11.22 -7.82
CA VAL A 323 -28.22 9.90 -7.21
C VAL A 323 -26.97 9.04 -7.43
N ILE A 324 -26.38 9.06 -8.63
CA ILE A 324 -25.17 8.29 -8.93
C ILE A 324 -23.94 8.83 -8.19
N GLY A 325 -23.76 10.15 -8.15
CA GLY A 325 -22.69 10.78 -7.34
C GLY A 325 -22.84 10.47 -5.85
N GLY A 326 -24.07 10.48 -5.34
CA GLY A 326 -24.39 10.07 -3.97
C GLY A 326 -24.11 8.59 -3.70
N VAL A 327 -24.44 7.70 -4.65
CA VAL A 327 -24.13 6.25 -4.54
C VAL A 327 -22.63 6.01 -4.57
N LEU A 328 -21.90 6.64 -5.49
CA LEU A 328 -20.43 6.53 -5.58
C LEU A 328 -19.73 7.05 -4.32
N LEU A 329 -20.17 8.20 -3.80
CA LEU A 329 -19.67 8.75 -2.55
C LEU A 329 -20.04 7.86 -1.36
N GLY A 330 -21.27 7.35 -1.32
CA GLY A 330 -21.71 6.39 -0.30
C GLY A 330 -20.88 5.11 -0.33
N CYS A 331 -20.57 4.59 -1.51
CA CYS A 331 -19.69 3.43 -1.70
C CYS A 331 -18.23 3.72 -1.29
N LEU A 332 -17.71 4.92 -1.57
CA LEU A 332 -16.39 5.38 -1.11
C LEU A 332 -16.34 5.48 0.42
N ILE A 333 -17.37 6.10 1.04
CA ILE A 333 -17.50 6.20 2.49
C ILE A 333 -17.66 4.81 3.10
N MET A 334 -18.47 3.92 2.53
CA MET A 334 -18.65 2.54 3.03
C MET A 334 -17.40 1.68 2.89
N THR A 335 -16.57 1.90 1.87
CA THR A 335 -15.27 1.19 1.75
C THR A 335 -14.25 1.73 2.74
N VAL A 336 -14.19 3.05 2.93
CA VAL A 336 -13.35 3.68 3.95
C VAL A 336 -13.80 3.28 5.35
N CYS A 337 -15.09 3.33 5.66
CA CYS A 337 -15.71 2.96 6.94
C CYS A 337 -15.94 1.46 7.09
N SER A 338 -15.46 0.63 6.15
CA SER A 338 -15.67 -0.82 6.24
C SER A 338 -15.00 -1.37 7.50
N LYS A 339 -15.67 -2.37 8.10
CA LYS A 339 -15.24 -3.04 9.33
C LYS A 339 -13.81 -3.60 9.23
N SER A 340 -13.30 -3.82 8.02
CA SER A 340 -11.93 -4.29 7.81
C SER A 340 -10.84 -3.24 8.11
N TYR A 341 -11.18 -1.94 8.08
CA TYR A 341 -10.23 -0.85 8.36
C TYR A 341 -10.40 -0.24 9.76
N TRP A 342 -11.63 -0.23 10.28
CA TRP A 342 -11.99 0.39 11.56
C TRP A 342 -12.48 -0.61 12.60
N GLY A 343 -13.00 -1.76 12.17
CA GLY A 343 -13.37 -2.82 13.08
C GLY A 343 -12.12 -3.53 13.56
N GLY A 344 -11.94 -3.58 14.88
CA GLY A 344 -11.00 -4.51 15.47
C GLY A 344 -11.35 -5.94 15.08
N VAL A 345 -10.35 -6.81 15.09
CA VAL A 345 -10.55 -8.26 14.99
C VAL A 345 -11.47 -8.66 16.14
N THR A 346 -12.59 -9.30 15.79
CA THR A 346 -13.56 -9.72 16.79
C THR A 346 -13.10 -11.01 17.45
N SER A 347 -13.62 -11.30 18.64
CA SER A 347 -13.44 -12.59 19.31
C SER A 347 -13.84 -13.78 18.40
N ALA A 348 -14.85 -13.59 17.56
CA ALA A 348 -15.25 -14.58 16.55
C ALA A 348 -14.19 -14.79 15.46
N ASP A 349 -13.49 -13.75 15.03
CA ASP A 349 -12.40 -13.85 14.04
C ASP A 349 -11.17 -14.56 14.64
N LEU A 350 -10.86 -14.29 15.91
CA LEU A 350 -9.81 -14.99 16.65
C LEU A 350 -10.14 -16.47 16.83
N ARG A 351 -11.37 -16.77 17.23
CA ARG A 351 -11.87 -18.15 17.36
C ARG A 351 -11.83 -18.87 16.03
N LEU A 352 -12.31 -18.23 14.96
CA LEU A 352 -12.25 -18.78 13.62
C LEU A 352 -10.82 -19.06 13.20
N TYR A 353 -9.87 -18.17 13.45
CA TYR A 353 -8.45 -18.40 13.17
C TYR A 353 -7.90 -19.65 13.86
N VAL A 354 -8.21 -19.81 15.15
CA VAL A 354 -7.76 -20.93 15.97
C VAL A 354 -8.40 -22.25 15.53
N GLU A 355 -9.70 -22.25 15.26
CA GLU A 355 -10.49 -23.44 14.88
C GLU A 355 -10.37 -23.80 13.38
N SER A 356 -10.09 -22.82 12.51
CA SER A 356 -9.92 -23.03 11.06
C SER A 356 -8.49 -23.34 10.66
N TYR A 357 -7.58 -23.54 11.62
CA TYR A 357 -6.19 -23.85 11.33
C TYR A 357 -6.09 -25.12 10.48
N ASP A 358 -5.61 -24.95 9.25
CA ASP A 358 -5.35 -26.01 8.28
C ASP A 358 -3.82 -26.18 8.22
N GLY A 359 -3.31 -27.27 8.78
CA GLY A 359 -1.89 -27.54 9.09
C GLY A 359 -0.91 -27.46 7.90
N GLN A 360 -1.38 -27.14 6.70
CA GLN A 360 -0.59 -27.01 5.47
C GLN A 360 0.44 -25.87 5.49
N ARG A 361 0.43 -24.99 6.48
CA ARG A 361 1.35 -23.85 6.55
C ARG A 361 2.36 -24.07 7.68
N MET A 362 3.51 -24.64 7.31
CA MET A 362 4.62 -24.90 8.24
C MET A 362 5.06 -23.61 8.96
N GLY A 363 5.21 -23.67 10.29
CA GLY A 363 5.72 -22.56 11.13
C GLY A 363 4.66 -21.71 11.85
N LEU A 364 3.36 -21.96 11.65
CA LEU A 364 2.29 -21.19 12.29
C LEU A 364 1.90 -21.63 13.70
N TRP A 365 2.41 -22.75 14.22
CA TRP A 365 2.01 -23.20 15.56
C TRP A 365 2.41 -22.20 16.66
N ASP A 366 3.52 -21.49 16.51
CA ASP A 366 3.93 -20.43 17.44
C ASP A 366 2.94 -19.25 17.38
N ASP A 367 2.62 -18.76 16.18
CA ASP A 367 1.64 -17.68 16.00
C ASP A 367 0.22 -18.11 16.42
N TRP A 368 -0.13 -19.38 16.25
CA TRP A 368 -1.38 -19.97 16.71
C TRP A 368 -1.43 -20.00 18.23
N ALA A 369 -0.33 -20.39 18.90
CA ALA A 369 -0.28 -20.50 20.34
C ALA A 369 -0.52 -19.16 21.03
N ASP A 370 0.09 -18.07 20.54
CA ASP A 370 -0.11 -16.74 21.11
C ASP A 370 -1.56 -16.25 20.97
N VAL A 371 -2.26 -16.62 19.88
CA VAL A 371 -3.67 -16.28 19.66
C VAL A 371 -4.60 -17.16 20.52
N ALA A 372 -4.31 -18.46 20.62
CA ALA A 372 -5.07 -19.38 21.46
C ALA A 372 -4.97 -19.01 22.95
N GLN A 373 -3.77 -18.62 23.40
CA GLN A 373 -3.55 -18.12 24.76
C GLN A 373 -4.41 -16.87 25.03
N MET A 374 -4.47 -15.93 24.09
CA MET A 374 -5.32 -14.75 24.24
C MET A 374 -6.81 -15.09 24.34
N LEU A 375 -7.31 -16.07 23.57
CA LEU A 375 -8.69 -16.51 23.67
C LEU A 375 -9.02 -17.09 25.05
N ASP A 376 -8.06 -17.82 25.65
CA ASP A 376 -8.16 -18.36 27.00
C ASP A 376 -8.14 -17.23 28.05
N GLU A 377 -7.22 -16.27 27.93
CA GLU A 377 -7.12 -15.06 28.78
C GLU A 377 -8.39 -14.17 28.72
N THR A 378 -9.13 -14.21 27.61
CA THR A 378 -10.34 -13.40 27.39
C THR A 378 -11.65 -14.16 27.62
N ASP A 379 -11.58 -15.42 28.06
CA ASP A 379 -12.73 -16.30 28.34
C ASP A 379 -13.70 -16.44 27.15
N VAL A 380 -13.19 -16.31 25.92
CA VAL A 380 -13.99 -16.40 24.69
C VAL A 380 -14.27 -17.86 24.31
N GLY A 381 -13.42 -18.79 24.75
CA GLY A 381 -13.50 -20.22 24.47
C GLY A 381 -13.31 -20.57 22.98
N PHE A 382 -12.76 -21.75 22.72
CA PHE A 382 -12.70 -22.35 21.39
C PHE A 382 -12.80 -23.88 21.52
N ASP A 383 -13.12 -24.57 20.42
CA ASP A 383 -13.19 -26.03 20.39
C ASP A 383 -11.79 -26.67 20.51
N LYS A 384 -11.34 -26.90 21.75
CA LYS A 384 -10.04 -27.52 22.06
C LYS A 384 -9.93 -28.95 21.51
N GLU A 385 -11.01 -29.73 21.50
CA GLU A 385 -11.01 -31.11 21.00
C GLU A 385 -10.75 -31.17 19.49
N LEU A 386 -11.42 -30.30 18.73
CA LEU A 386 -11.21 -30.19 17.29
C LEU A 386 -9.75 -29.86 16.95
N VAL A 387 -9.17 -28.89 17.66
CA VAL A 387 -7.78 -28.47 17.42
C VAL A 387 -6.80 -29.55 17.87
N LEU A 388 -7.04 -30.20 19.01
CA LEU A 388 -6.21 -31.31 19.50
C LEU A 388 -6.16 -32.47 18.50
N LYS A 389 -7.30 -32.83 17.89
CA LYS A 389 -7.35 -33.87 16.86
C LYS A 389 -6.49 -33.53 15.64
N ARG A 390 -6.52 -32.27 15.19
CA ARG A 390 -5.66 -31.79 14.08
C ARG A 390 -4.19 -31.74 14.47
N PHE A 391 -3.89 -31.24 15.67
CA PHE A 391 -2.56 -31.24 16.23
C PHE A 391 -1.92 -32.64 16.24
N GLN A 392 -2.67 -33.65 16.70
CA GLN A 392 -2.20 -35.05 16.71
C GLN A 392 -1.98 -35.61 15.29
N GLN A 393 -2.80 -35.19 14.32
CA GLN A 393 -2.61 -35.57 12.92
C GLN A 393 -1.34 -34.93 12.36
N ASP A 394 -1.13 -33.63 12.58
CA ASP A 394 0.07 -32.90 12.13
C ASP A 394 1.34 -33.45 12.78
N LEU A 395 1.28 -33.85 14.06
CA LEU A 395 2.41 -34.44 14.78
C LEU A 395 2.84 -35.78 14.17
N LYS A 396 1.90 -36.53 13.58
CA LYS A 396 2.20 -37.76 12.81
C LYS A 396 2.76 -37.45 11.42
N LEU A 397 2.26 -36.41 10.75
CA LEU A 397 2.69 -36.01 9.41
C LEU A 397 4.05 -35.32 9.38
N HIS A 398 4.43 -34.65 10.48
CA HIS A 398 5.61 -33.81 10.57
C HIS A 398 6.48 -34.14 11.81
N PRO A 399 7.02 -35.36 11.92
CA PRO A 399 7.78 -35.79 13.09
C PRO A 399 9.01 -34.90 13.39
N GLN A 400 9.61 -34.29 12.37
CA GLN A 400 10.73 -33.36 12.51
C GLN A 400 10.36 -32.04 13.21
N MET A 401 9.07 -31.69 13.29
CA MET A 401 8.57 -30.49 13.97
C MET A 401 7.94 -30.81 15.33
N ARG A 402 7.95 -32.08 15.75
CA ARG A 402 7.30 -32.56 16.98
C ARG A 402 7.61 -31.68 18.19
N ASP A 403 8.89 -31.44 18.46
CA ASP A 403 9.30 -30.71 19.67
C ASP A 403 8.83 -29.25 19.66
N ARG A 404 8.89 -28.58 18.50
CA ARG A 404 8.38 -27.20 18.36
C ARG A 404 6.86 -27.15 18.51
N MET A 405 6.15 -28.11 17.92
CA MET A 405 4.71 -28.23 18.04
C MET A 405 4.28 -28.48 19.49
N LEU A 406 4.97 -29.37 20.21
CA LEU A 406 4.71 -29.62 21.62
C LEU A 406 5.00 -28.40 22.49
N THR A 407 6.03 -27.62 22.16
CA THR A 407 6.29 -26.31 22.82
C THR A 407 5.14 -25.33 22.59
N ALA A 408 4.64 -25.18 21.36
CA ALA A 408 3.48 -24.33 21.08
C ALA A 408 2.20 -24.81 21.81
N ALA A 409 1.97 -26.13 21.84
CA ALA A 409 0.84 -26.73 22.57
C ALA A 409 0.93 -26.50 24.08
N ALA A 410 2.13 -26.63 24.66
CA ALA A 410 2.39 -26.36 26.07
C ALA A 410 2.21 -24.87 26.43
N ARG A 411 2.66 -23.95 25.56
CA ARG A 411 2.52 -22.49 25.80
C ARG A 411 1.06 -22.03 25.71
N SER A 412 0.28 -22.60 24.81
CA SER A 412 -1.13 -22.26 24.61
C SER A 412 -2.11 -22.96 25.56
N GLY A 413 -1.63 -23.94 26.34
CA GLY A 413 -2.51 -24.79 27.17
C GLY A 413 -3.43 -25.69 26.33
N LEU A 414 -3.07 -26.00 25.08
CA LEU A 414 -3.81 -26.95 24.24
C LEU A 414 -3.75 -28.37 24.81
N ILE A 415 -2.58 -28.73 25.36
CA ILE A 415 -2.33 -30.00 26.05
C ILE A 415 -2.03 -29.65 27.49
N SER A 416 -2.67 -30.33 28.43
CA SER A 416 -2.40 -30.12 29.85
C SER A 416 -0.97 -30.56 30.21
N ASP A 417 -0.38 -29.93 31.21
CA ASP A 417 1.00 -30.25 31.62
C ASP A 417 1.18 -31.73 32.01
N SER A 418 0.13 -32.39 32.52
CA SER A 418 0.13 -33.84 32.82
C SER A 418 0.10 -34.72 31.57
N GLU A 419 -0.63 -34.32 30.53
CA GLU A 419 -0.69 -35.04 29.26
C GLU A 419 0.62 -34.91 28.47
N LEU A 420 1.39 -33.82 28.67
CA LEU A 420 2.72 -33.68 28.07
C LEU A 420 3.69 -34.79 28.50
N LEU A 421 3.53 -35.35 29.71
CA LEU A 421 4.35 -36.46 30.20
C LEU A 421 4.23 -37.71 29.31
N ALA A 422 3.07 -37.92 28.66
CA ALA A 422 2.88 -39.05 27.75
C ALA A 422 3.76 -38.96 26.49
N TYR A 423 4.33 -37.79 26.20
CA TYR A 423 5.23 -37.56 25.07
C TYR A 423 6.72 -37.66 25.42
N LEU A 424 7.05 -37.91 26.69
CA LEU A 424 8.42 -37.94 27.20
C LEU A 424 8.88 -39.35 27.55
N ASP A 425 10.20 -39.57 27.46
CA ASP A 425 10.86 -40.59 28.27
C ASP A 425 11.34 -39.91 29.54
N VAL A 426 10.47 -39.87 30.56
CA VAL A 426 10.67 -39.10 31.79
C VAL A 426 12.06 -39.32 32.40
N GLN A 427 12.56 -40.55 32.40
CA GLN A 427 13.87 -40.86 32.99
C GLN A 427 15.03 -40.43 32.09
N ALA A 428 14.96 -40.69 30.79
CA ALA A 428 16.03 -40.31 29.86
C ALA A 428 16.11 -38.78 29.71
N ASP A 429 14.97 -38.11 29.50
CA ASP A 429 14.89 -36.66 29.35
C ASP A 429 15.33 -35.95 30.63
N ARG A 430 14.89 -36.42 31.81
CA ARG A 430 15.34 -35.88 33.10
C ARG A 430 16.86 -35.97 33.23
N ARG A 431 17.46 -37.15 33.03
CA ARG A 431 18.91 -37.32 33.12
C ARG A 431 19.67 -36.42 32.16
N GLN A 432 19.19 -36.27 30.92
CA GLN A 432 19.82 -35.40 29.93
C GLN A 432 19.76 -33.91 30.33
N LEU A 433 18.65 -33.50 30.97
CA LEU A 433 18.41 -32.13 31.37
C LEU A 433 19.14 -31.75 32.66
N THR A 434 19.23 -32.68 33.61
CA THR A 434 19.72 -32.43 34.97
C THR A 434 21.11 -32.97 35.25
N ASP A 435 21.85 -33.39 34.22
CA ASP A 435 23.25 -33.80 34.36
C ASP A 435 24.10 -32.66 34.94
N SER A 436 24.51 -32.83 36.21
CA SER A 436 25.30 -31.86 36.97
C SER A 436 26.62 -31.46 36.30
N THR A 437 27.19 -32.35 35.47
CA THR A 437 28.42 -32.06 34.71
C THR A 437 28.23 -30.96 33.68
N ASN A 438 26.97 -30.68 33.32
CA ASN A 438 26.58 -29.68 32.32
C ASN A 438 25.92 -28.45 32.95
N SER A 439 26.02 -28.24 34.27
CA SER A 439 25.37 -27.12 34.97
C SER A 439 25.72 -25.74 34.40
N ASP A 440 26.96 -25.55 33.95
CA ASP A 440 27.41 -24.30 33.31
C ASP A 440 27.26 -24.30 31.78
N GLN A 441 26.72 -25.37 31.18
CA GLN A 441 26.61 -25.49 29.74
C GLN A 441 25.25 -24.98 29.20
N PRO A 442 25.27 -24.13 28.16
CA PRO A 442 24.06 -23.61 27.52
C PRO A 442 23.18 -24.72 26.92
N ILE A 443 21.87 -24.55 26.96
CA ILE A 443 20.89 -25.35 26.22
C ILE A 443 20.83 -24.82 24.78
N LEU A 444 21.53 -25.50 23.87
CA LEU A 444 21.72 -25.08 22.48
C LEU A 444 20.42 -24.75 21.70
N ASN A 445 19.27 -25.29 22.11
CA ASN A 445 17.98 -25.02 21.48
C ASN A 445 16.84 -25.10 22.51
N VAL A 446 16.60 -23.98 23.20
CA VAL A 446 15.57 -23.87 24.25
C VAL A 446 14.18 -24.20 23.71
N ASN A 447 13.85 -23.79 22.47
CA ASN A 447 12.54 -24.07 21.87
C ASN A 447 12.24 -25.58 21.78
N THR A 448 13.22 -26.42 21.45
CA THR A 448 13.01 -27.88 21.40
C THR A 448 12.92 -28.56 22.76
N VAL A 449 13.41 -27.89 23.81
CA VAL A 449 13.51 -28.46 25.16
C VAL A 449 12.42 -27.91 26.09
N TYR A 450 11.80 -26.77 25.74
CA TYR A 450 10.81 -26.07 26.55
C TYR A 450 9.71 -26.98 27.09
N PHE A 451 9.00 -27.71 26.21
CA PHE A 451 7.90 -28.59 26.66
C PHE A 451 8.37 -29.69 27.60
N ARG A 452 9.63 -30.17 27.47
CA ARG A 452 10.20 -31.20 28.33
C ARG A 452 10.41 -30.68 29.75
N ILE A 453 10.98 -29.48 29.87
CA ILE A 453 11.18 -28.83 31.17
C ILE A 453 9.82 -28.53 31.82
N VAL A 454 8.86 -28.01 31.05
CA VAL A 454 7.50 -27.73 31.55
C VAL A 454 6.83 -28.98 32.11
N ALA A 455 6.80 -30.07 31.35
CA ALA A 455 6.14 -31.30 31.77
C ALA A 455 6.79 -31.90 33.03
N LEU A 456 8.12 -31.92 33.10
CA LEU A 456 8.86 -32.41 34.27
C LEU A 456 8.75 -31.49 35.49
N ALA A 457 8.58 -30.18 35.29
CA ALA A 457 8.33 -29.24 36.38
C ALA A 457 6.94 -29.48 36.98
N PHE A 458 5.93 -29.76 36.16
CA PHE A 458 4.57 -30.03 36.62
C PHE A 458 4.43 -31.32 37.42
N SER A 459 5.14 -32.39 37.04
CA SER A 459 5.12 -33.63 37.82
C SER A 459 5.76 -33.49 39.20
N ASN A 460 6.30 -32.30 39.54
CA ASN A 460 7.05 -32.01 40.75
C ASN A 460 8.24 -32.97 40.94
N ASP A 461 8.70 -33.57 39.85
CA ASP A 461 9.73 -34.61 39.86
C ASP A 461 11.13 -34.02 40.05
N PHE A 462 11.32 -32.72 39.75
CA PHE A 462 12.60 -32.07 39.98
C PHE A 462 12.86 -31.84 41.47
N THR A 463 13.94 -32.45 41.94
CA THR A 463 14.58 -32.11 43.22
C THR A 463 15.12 -30.68 43.18
N GLU A 464 15.36 -30.07 44.34
CA GLU A 464 15.90 -28.70 44.40
C GLU A 464 17.23 -28.56 43.65
N THR A 465 18.12 -29.56 43.78
CA THR A 465 19.41 -29.58 43.09
C THR A 465 19.25 -29.61 41.57
N GLU A 466 18.27 -30.36 41.06
CA GLU A 466 17.99 -30.42 39.62
C GLU A 466 17.41 -29.11 39.09
N ARG A 467 16.55 -28.44 39.87
CA ARG A 467 16.06 -27.09 39.53
C ARG A 467 17.21 -26.09 39.48
N ASP A 468 18.15 -26.19 40.42
CA ASP A 468 19.31 -25.31 40.45
C ASP A 468 20.26 -25.57 39.28
N VAL A 469 20.50 -26.84 38.92
CA VAL A 469 21.27 -27.21 37.71
C VAL A 469 20.60 -26.65 36.45
N LEU A 470 19.29 -26.85 36.28
CA LEU A 470 18.54 -26.33 35.15
C LEU A 470 18.56 -24.82 35.07
N THR A 471 18.40 -24.15 36.21
CA THR A 471 18.48 -22.69 36.31
C THR A 471 19.88 -22.20 35.94
N GLY A 472 20.93 -22.89 36.40
CA GLY A 472 22.32 -22.62 36.00
C GLY A 472 22.52 -22.67 34.48
N ARG A 473 21.98 -23.71 33.83
CA ARG A 473 22.04 -23.87 32.37
C ARG A 473 21.28 -22.78 31.62
N LEU A 474 20.08 -22.44 32.08
CA LEU A 474 19.28 -21.34 31.52
C LEU A 474 19.97 -19.98 31.69
N MET A 475 20.65 -19.78 32.82
CA MET A 475 21.48 -18.58 33.04
C MET A 475 22.76 -18.59 32.19
N ALA A 476 23.34 -19.76 31.90
CA ALA A 476 24.45 -19.88 30.95
C ALA A 476 24.01 -19.48 29.53
N ASP A 477 22.81 -19.91 29.09
CA ASP A 477 22.22 -19.41 27.84
C ASP A 477 21.96 -17.92 27.88
N TRP A 478 21.41 -17.40 28.96
CA TRP A 478 21.19 -15.96 29.14
C TRP A 478 22.50 -15.18 29.00
N ASN A 479 23.55 -15.61 29.68
CA ASN A 479 24.87 -14.99 29.64
C ASN A 479 25.49 -15.07 28.23
N ARG A 480 25.31 -16.20 27.55
CA ARG A 480 25.72 -16.35 26.15
C ARG A 480 24.98 -15.36 25.25
N LEU A 481 23.66 -15.22 25.41
CA LEU A 481 22.86 -14.25 24.68
C LEU A 481 23.29 -12.82 25.02
N ALA A 482 23.63 -12.51 26.26
CA ALA A 482 24.08 -11.20 26.71
C ALA A 482 25.48 -10.81 26.22
N SER A 483 26.29 -11.79 25.80
CA SER A 483 27.59 -11.54 25.21
C SER A 483 27.47 -10.67 23.96
N LYS A 484 28.39 -9.70 23.82
CA LYS A 484 28.46 -8.83 22.64
C LYS A 484 28.87 -9.59 21.38
N ASP A 485 29.58 -10.70 21.53
CA ASP A 485 30.11 -11.49 20.42
C ASP A 485 29.07 -12.45 19.84
N PHE A 486 27.89 -12.58 20.46
CA PHE A 486 26.85 -13.49 20.02
C PHE A 486 25.86 -12.82 19.05
N GLU A 487 26.11 -13.00 17.75
CA GLU A 487 25.32 -12.36 16.69
C GLU A 487 23.92 -12.96 16.48
N TYR A 488 23.68 -14.19 16.98
CA TYR A 488 22.45 -14.97 16.72
C TYR A 488 21.43 -14.92 17.85
N ARG A 489 21.39 -13.83 18.62
CA ARG A 489 20.35 -13.64 19.66
C ARG A 489 18.97 -13.50 19.01
N LYS A 490 17.99 -14.26 19.48
CA LYS A 490 16.58 -14.17 19.10
C LYS A 490 15.73 -13.78 20.30
N LEU A 491 14.84 -12.82 20.14
CA LEU A 491 13.92 -12.41 21.21
C LEU A 491 12.97 -13.54 21.64
N ALA A 492 12.61 -14.43 20.72
CA ALA A 492 11.82 -15.62 21.05
C ALA A 492 12.54 -16.55 22.04
N ASP A 493 13.85 -16.77 21.87
CA ASP A 493 14.62 -17.62 22.79
C ASP A 493 14.73 -16.95 24.17
N VAL A 494 14.90 -15.63 24.22
CA VAL A 494 14.91 -14.84 25.47
C VAL A 494 13.57 -14.97 26.21
N LEU A 495 12.45 -14.94 25.50
CA LEU A 495 11.12 -15.14 26.07
C LEU A 495 10.99 -16.54 26.70
N LEU A 496 11.35 -17.58 25.96
CA LEU A 496 11.26 -18.96 26.45
C LEU A 496 12.15 -19.20 27.67
N ILE A 497 13.37 -18.67 27.68
CA ILE A 497 14.26 -18.75 28.85
C ILE A 497 13.62 -18.05 30.06
N SER A 498 13.01 -16.88 29.84
CA SER A 498 12.37 -16.12 30.92
C SER A 498 11.17 -16.86 31.51
N GLU A 499 10.28 -17.39 30.65
CA GLU A 499 9.13 -18.20 31.03
C GLU A 499 9.56 -19.45 31.83
N LEU A 500 10.63 -20.14 31.41
CA LEU A 500 11.15 -21.32 32.10
C LEU A 500 11.75 -21.00 33.47
N ILE A 501 12.52 -19.92 33.59
CA ILE A 501 13.09 -19.50 34.88
C ILE A 501 11.97 -19.18 35.89
N GLU A 502 10.90 -18.51 35.44
CA GLU A 502 9.74 -18.23 36.29
C GLU A 502 9.01 -19.51 36.70
N ARG A 503 8.82 -20.47 35.79
CA ARG A 503 8.19 -21.77 36.10
C ARG A 503 9.02 -22.62 37.06
N LEU A 504 10.33 -22.48 37.08
CA LEU A 504 11.21 -23.17 38.04
C LEU A 504 11.22 -22.51 39.42
N ASP A 505 10.45 -21.43 39.62
CA ASP A 505 10.36 -20.65 40.86
C ASP A 505 11.74 -20.18 41.34
N ARG A 506 12.50 -19.57 40.41
CA ARG A 506 13.81 -18.96 40.68
C ARG A 506 13.81 -17.52 40.20
N THR A 507 13.94 -16.57 41.13
CA THR A 507 13.94 -15.13 40.84
C THR A 507 15.34 -14.55 40.59
N THR A 508 16.29 -15.40 40.25
CA THR A 508 17.71 -15.03 40.14
C THR A 508 17.95 -13.89 39.16
N GLU A 509 18.73 -12.90 39.60
CA GLU A 509 19.22 -11.75 38.81
C GLU A 509 18.13 -10.95 38.06
N ARG A 510 16.90 -10.85 38.61
CA ARG A 510 15.77 -10.18 37.94
C ARG A 510 16.10 -8.77 37.43
N GLU A 511 16.75 -7.93 38.23
CA GLU A 511 17.10 -6.55 37.83
C GLU A 511 18.08 -6.50 36.65
N ARG A 512 19.08 -7.39 36.66
CA ARG A 512 20.03 -7.51 35.55
C ARG A 512 19.30 -7.98 34.29
N ARG A 513 18.39 -8.95 34.40
CA ARG A 513 17.59 -9.43 33.28
C ARG A 513 16.67 -8.34 32.71
N ILE A 514 16.06 -7.52 33.57
CA ILE A 514 15.28 -6.34 33.14
C ILE A 514 16.17 -5.40 32.30
N ALA A 515 17.35 -5.04 32.80
CA ALA A 515 18.27 -4.14 32.10
C ALA A 515 18.73 -4.71 30.75
N ASP A 516 19.03 -6.01 30.71
CA ASP A 516 19.40 -6.73 29.49
C ASP A 516 18.27 -6.72 28.45
N VAL A 517 17.04 -7.09 28.85
CA VAL A 517 15.87 -7.11 27.97
C VAL A 517 15.53 -5.73 27.46
N HIS A 518 15.51 -4.71 28.32
CA HIS A 518 15.22 -3.33 27.91
C HIS A 518 16.22 -2.86 26.86
N ARG A 519 17.51 -3.10 27.08
CA ARG A 519 18.56 -2.82 26.09
C ARG A 519 18.29 -3.55 24.77
N TRP A 520 18.00 -4.85 24.81
CA TRP A 520 17.77 -5.64 23.60
C TRP A 520 16.53 -5.21 22.85
N LEU A 521 15.43 -4.89 23.53
CA LEU A 521 14.22 -4.37 22.91
C LEU A 521 14.52 -3.08 22.13
N VAL A 522 15.26 -2.15 22.73
CA VAL A 522 15.66 -0.90 22.07
C VAL A 522 16.57 -1.16 20.86
N GLU A 523 17.56 -2.05 20.99
CA GLU A 523 18.49 -2.39 19.91
C GLU A 523 17.79 -3.11 18.73
N TYR A 524 16.83 -4.00 19.02
CA TYR A 524 16.14 -4.80 18.01
C TYR A 524 15.01 -4.05 17.31
N GLN A 525 14.55 -2.91 17.84
CA GLN A 525 13.48 -2.16 17.19
C GLN A 525 13.97 -1.58 15.86
N VAL A 526 13.25 -1.87 14.77
CA VAL A 526 13.57 -1.31 13.45
C VAL A 526 13.04 0.12 13.38
N THR A 527 13.91 1.08 13.66
CA THR A 527 13.59 2.51 13.59
C THR A 527 14.03 3.15 12.26
N GLU A 528 15.01 2.58 11.56
CA GLU A 528 15.52 3.21 10.35
C GLU A 528 14.68 2.86 9.12
N PRO A 529 14.21 3.86 8.34
CA PRO A 529 13.43 3.62 7.14
C PRO A 529 14.32 3.00 6.04
N HIS A 530 14.06 1.73 5.74
CA HIS A 530 14.60 1.04 4.59
C HIS A 530 13.52 0.95 3.51
N ALA A 531 13.88 1.22 2.25
CA ALA A 531 12.91 1.16 1.15
C ALA A 531 12.31 -0.25 1.05
N PHE A 532 10.99 -0.34 0.87
CA PHE A 532 10.24 -1.59 0.76
C PHE A 532 10.26 -2.52 1.98
N ARG A 533 10.72 -2.08 3.15
CA ARG A 533 10.73 -2.91 4.37
C ARG A 533 9.84 -2.33 5.46
N SER A 534 9.17 -3.19 6.19
CA SER A 534 8.34 -2.79 7.32
C SER A 534 9.22 -2.27 8.48
N ILE A 535 8.84 -1.13 9.07
CA ILE A 535 9.51 -0.56 10.24
C ILE A 535 8.58 -0.56 11.45
N GLY A 536 9.16 -0.35 12.63
CA GLY A 536 8.46 -0.21 13.89
C GLY A 536 8.34 -1.50 14.69
N GLY A 537 8.36 -2.65 14.03
CA GLY A 537 8.49 -3.95 14.68
C GLY A 537 9.94 -4.25 15.09
N PHE A 538 10.19 -5.50 15.45
CA PHE A 538 11.47 -5.97 15.96
C PHE A 538 12.14 -6.93 14.98
N ARG A 539 13.46 -6.89 14.91
CA ARG A 539 14.26 -7.77 14.05
C ARG A 539 14.21 -9.21 14.57
N ALA A 540 14.29 -10.21 13.69
CA ALA A 540 14.50 -11.59 14.14
C ALA A 540 15.94 -11.78 14.67
N PHE A 541 16.90 -11.12 14.02
CA PHE A 541 18.33 -11.14 14.33
C PHE A 541 18.92 -9.74 14.18
N MET A 542 19.98 -9.39 14.91
CA MET A 542 20.60 -8.06 14.82
C MET A 542 20.98 -7.66 13.38
N GLN A 543 21.49 -8.61 12.60
CA GLN A 543 21.94 -8.40 11.22
C GLN A 543 20.77 -8.17 10.24
N THR A 544 19.55 -8.54 10.62
CA THR A 544 18.38 -8.32 9.76
C THR A 544 17.90 -6.87 9.88
N ASN A 545 17.80 -6.17 8.75
CA ASN A 545 17.24 -4.81 8.71
C ASN A 545 15.74 -4.83 8.35
N GLU A 546 15.00 -5.81 8.86
CA GLU A 546 13.56 -5.95 8.61
C GLU A 546 12.85 -6.34 9.90
N SER A 547 11.62 -5.83 10.06
CA SER A 547 10.77 -6.16 11.19
C SER A 547 10.16 -7.55 10.99
N ASP A 548 10.47 -8.46 11.87
CA ASP A 548 9.92 -9.81 11.92
C ASP A 548 8.69 -9.87 12.84
N ARG A 549 7.67 -10.60 12.41
CA ARG A 549 6.40 -10.70 13.14
C ARG A 549 6.59 -11.44 14.45
N GLN A 550 7.24 -12.60 14.42
CA GLN A 550 7.41 -13.45 15.61
C GLN A 550 8.28 -12.76 16.66
N ALA A 551 9.36 -12.11 16.23
CA ALA A 551 10.18 -11.30 17.11
C ALA A 551 9.40 -10.13 17.74
N THR A 552 8.47 -9.53 16.99
CA THR A 552 7.62 -8.46 17.51
C THR A 552 6.62 -8.97 18.55
N VAL A 553 6.02 -10.14 18.33
CA VAL A 553 5.13 -10.76 19.33
C VAL A 553 5.92 -11.11 20.59
N ALA A 554 7.08 -11.75 20.44
CA ALA A 554 7.96 -12.08 21.56
C ALA A 554 8.43 -10.84 22.34
N ALA A 555 8.74 -9.76 21.64
CA ALA A 555 9.11 -8.49 22.25
C ALA A 555 7.99 -7.92 23.14
N ILE A 556 6.73 -8.03 22.73
CA ILE A 556 5.59 -7.54 23.49
C ILE A 556 5.35 -8.40 24.73
N SER A 557 5.46 -9.74 24.61
CA SER A 557 5.42 -10.63 25.77
C SER A 557 6.58 -10.36 26.75
N LEU A 558 7.78 -10.05 26.25
CA LEU A 558 8.90 -9.63 27.10
C LEU A 558 8.62 -8.30 27.82
N MET A 559 7.94 -7.35 27.17
CA MET A 559 7.50 -6.12 27.82
C MET A 559 6.41 -6.36 28.87
N GLU A 560 5.62 -7.42 28.75
CA GLU A 560 4.66 -7.85 29.77
C GLU A 560 5.37 -8.35 31.03
N ILE A 561 6.42 -9.15 30.86
CA ILE A 561 7.19 -9.75 31.96
C ILE A 561 8.12 -8.71 32.63
N PHE A 562 8.84 -7.91 31.84
CA PHE A 562 9.92 -7.03 32.30
C PHE A 562 9.58 -5.54 32.26
N GLY A 563 8.37 -5.17 31.84
CA GLY A 563 7.94 -3.78 31.66
C GLY A 563 8.41 -3.17 30.33
N THR A 564 7.81 -2.03 29.98
CA THR A 564 8.09 -1.33 28.71
C THR A 564 9.25 -0.34 28.86
N PRO A 565 10.32 -0.44 28.06
CA PRO A 565 11.41 0.55 28.06
C PRO A 565 10.94 1.90 27.54
N ARG A 566 11.46 3.00 28.10
CA ARG A 566 11.02 4.38 27.78
C ARG A 566 11.51 4.85 26.41
N GLU A 567 12.61 4.29 25.95
CA GLU A 567 13.30 4.65 24.71
C GLU A 567 12.65 4.05 23.47
N LEU A 568 11.69 3.14 23.64
CA LEU A 568 11.00 2.46 22.55
C LEU A 568 10.05 3.41 21.80
N ASP A 569 10.11 3.41 20.48
CA ASP A 569 9.14 4.15 19.66
C ASP A 569 7.82 3.36 19.56
N LEU A 570 6.97 3.53 20.57
CA LEU A 570 5.65 2.89 20.65
C LEU A 570 4.72 3.28 19.49
N THR A 571 4.91 4.48 18.92
CA THR A 571 4.09 4.95 17.80
C THR A 571 4.36 4.13 16.55
N ARG A 572 5.63 3.86 16.27
CA ARG A 572 6.02 2.99 15.15
C ARG A 572 5.65 1.55 15.39
N LEU A 573 5.81 1.05 16.62
CA LEU A 573 5.36 -0.30 16.96
C LEU A 573 3.86 -0.50 16.70
N ARG A 574 3.02 0.48 17.10
CA ARG A 574 1.58 0.48 16.78
C ARG A 574 1.31 0.50 15.28
N SER A 575 2.11 1.27 14.52
CA SER A 575 2.01 1.31 13.07
C SER A 575 2.30 -0.06 12.45
N TYR A 576 3.33 -0.75 12.93
CA TYR A 576 3.72 -2.08 12.45
C TYR A 576 2.65 -3.14 12.73
N LEU A 577 2.06 -3.09 13.93
CA LEU A 577 1.01 -4.02 14.36
C LEU A 577 -0.35 -3.73 13.72
N ARG A 578 -0.49 -2.66 12.94
CA ARG A 578 -1.71 -2.40 12.19
C ARG A 578 -1.84 -3.47 11.09
N PRO A 579 -2.98 -4.16 10.98
CA PRO A 579 -3.21 -5.11 9.91
C PRO A 579 -3.10 -4.38 8.56
N ASN A 580 -2.21 -4.84 7.69
CA ASN A 580 -2.12 -4.30 6.34
C ASN A 580 -3.13 -5.04 5.46
N ALA A 581 -4.18 -4.33 5.03
CA ALA A 581 -5.28 -4.89 4.26
C ALA A 581 -4.82 -5.59 2.98
N LEU A 582 -3.73 -5.13 2.36
CA LEU A 582 -3.22 -5.67 1.11
C LEU A 582 -2.43 -6.99 1.25
N HIS A 583 -1.72 -7.19 2.36
CA HIS A 583 -0.82 -8.35 2.51
C HIS A 583 -1.33 -9.38 3.52
N ASP A 584 -2.05 -8.93 4.56
CA ASP A 584 -2.36 -9.80 5.69
C ASP A 584 -3.71 -10.54 5.54
N LEU A 585 -4.62 -10.06 4.69
CA LEU A 585 -5.99 -10.62 4.53
C LEU A 585 -6.04 -11.98 3.81
N GLN A 586 -5.05 -12.32 2.99
CA GLN A 586 -5.05 -13.58 2.22
C GLN A 586 -4.79 -14.84 3.07
N ALA A 587 -4.47 -14.68 4.36
CA ALA A 587 -3.93 -15.77 5.16
C ALA A 587 -4.27 -15.72 6.65
N TYR A 588 -5.14 -14.82 7.12
CA TYR A 588 -5.27 -14.51 8.55
C TYR A 588 -3.94 -14.13 9.23
N ASN A 589 -2.91 -13.75 8.46
CA ASN A 589 -1.61 -13.35 8.99
C ASN A 589 -1.67 -12.07 9.82
N TYR A 590 -2.78 -11.32 9.72
CA TYR A 590 -3.06 -10.16 10.55
C TYR A 590 -3.44 -10.52 11.98
N VAL A 591 -3.97 -11.72 12.23
CA VAL A 591 -4.54 -12.09 13.52
C VAL A 591 -3.48 -12.01 14.63
N PRO A 592 -2.28 -12.62 14.50
CA PRO A 592 -1.22 -12.47 15.51
C PRO A 592 -0.80 -11.00 15.73
N LYS A 593 -0.79 -10.16 14.69
CA LYS A 593 -0.47 -8.73 14.84
C LYS A 593 -1.53 -8.01 15.66
N VAL A 594 -2.81 -8.33 15.46
CA VAL A 594 -3.89 -7.71 16.24
C VAL A 594 -3.88 -8.20 17.67
N VAL A 595 -3.59 -9.48 17.90
CA VAL A 595 -3.39 -10.01 19.25
C VAL A 595 -2.25 -9.29 19.96
N ALA A 596 -1.10 -9.16 19.31
CA ALA A 596 0.03 -8.41 19.81
C ALA A 596 -0.28 -6.92 20.05
N ARG A 597 -1.09 -6.29 19.18
CA ARG A 597 -1.55 -4.91 19.36
C ARG A 597 -2.39 -4.74 20.61
N GLU A 598 -3.31 -5.67 20.86
CA GLU A 598 -4.17 -5.65 22.05
C GLU A 598 -3.35 -5.86 23.31
N LYS A 599 -2.40 -6.83 23.32
CA LYS A 599 -1.44 -7.00 24.41
C LYS A 599 -0.66 -5.72 24.67
N LEU A 600 -0.11 -5.09 23.62
CA LEU A 600 0.60 -3.82 23.72
C LEU A 600 -0.23 -2.70 24.38
N VAL A 601 -1.53 -2.62 24.10
CA VAL A 601 -2.42 -1.59 24.68
C VAL A 601 -2.66 -1.83 26.18
N ARG A 602 -2.61 -3.08 26.64
CA ARG A 602 -2.79 -3.46 28.04
C ARG A 602 -1.52 -3.29 28.89
N LEU A 603 -0.35 -3.16 28.26
CA LEU A 603 0.93 -3.04 28.96
C LEU A 603 1.01 -1.78 29.82
N ALA A 604 1.54 -1.94 31.05
CA ALA A 604 1.81 -0.84 31.94
C ALA A 604 2.87 0.11 31.34
N GLY A 605 2.60 1.42 31.39
CA GLY A 605 3.50 2.45 30.84
C GLY A 605 3.27 2.77 29.36
N VAL A 606 2.39 2.04 28.67
CA VAL A 606 2.00 2.35 27.29
C VAL A 606 0.82 3.33 27.29
N PRO A 607 0.99 4.58 26.82
CA PRO A 607 -0.09 5.57 26.86
C PRO A 607 -1.20 5.19 25.88
N PRO A 608 -2.50 5.34 26.20
CA PRO A 608 -3.57 5.05 25.24
C PRO A 608 -3.43 5.93 23.99
N LEU A 609 -3.88 5.42 22.84
CA LEU A 609 -3.91 6.19 21.60
C LEU A 609 -4.79 7.42 21.79
N THR A 610 -4.22 8.61 21.63
CA THR A 610 -5.02 9.84 21.67
C THR A 610 -5.78 10.01 20.36
N VAL A 611 -6.93 10.69 20.41
CA VAL A 611 -7.65 11.08 19.18
C VAL A 611 -6.74 11.89 18.24
N SER A 612 -5.78 12.63 18.80
CA SER A 612 -4.82 13.40 18.01
C SER A 612 -3.85 12.50 17.22
N ASP A 613 -3.42 11.38 17.80
CA ASP A 613 -2.57 10.40 17.11
C ASP A 613 -3.33 9.75 15.97
N TYR A 614 -4.60 9.42 16.24
CA TYR A 614 -5.51 8.86 15.25
C TYR A 614 -5.77 9.82 14.09
N LEU A 615 -6.07 11.08 14.39
CA LEU A 615 -6.27 12.12 13.38
C LEU A 615 -5.00 12.41 12.59
N ARG A 616 -3.82 12.43 13.24
CA ARG A 616 -2.54 12.60 12.54
C ARG A 616 -2.24 11.42 11.61
N SER A 617 -2.57 10.20 12.03
CA SER A 617 -2.41 9.03 11.17
C SER A 617 -3.34 9.04 9.97
N GLU A 618 -4.62 9.33 10.19
CA GLU A 618 -5.65 9.27 9.16
C GLU A 618 -5.71 10.54 8.31
N LEU A 619 -4.94 11.58 8.67
CA LEU A 619 -4.95 12.89 8.01
C LEU A 619 -4.79 12.81 6.49
N PRO A 620 -3.83 12.04 5.93
CA PRO A 620 -3.65 11.96 4.49
C PRO A 620 -4.84 11.34 3.77
N LEU A 621 -5.54 10.39 4.41
CA LEU A 621 -6.76 9.78 3.87
C LEU A 621 -7.89 10.81 3.80
N TRP A 622 -8.16 11.48 4.93
CA TRP A 622 -9.18 12.52 5.01
C TRP A 622 -8.92 13.66 4.02
N LEU A 623 -7.65 14.08 3.89
CA LEU A 623 -7.24 15.08 2.91
C LEU A 623 -7.54 14.65 1.48
N SER A 624 -7.29 13.39 1.16
CA SER A 624 -7.54 12.84 -0.18
C SER A 624 -9.03 12.75 -0.48
N ILE A 625 -9.84 12.34 0.50
CA ILE A 625 -11.32 12.33 0.39
C ILE A 625 -11.83 13.75 0.19
N MET A 626 -11.40 14.70 1.01
CA MET A 626 -11.80 16.11 0.91
C MET A 626 -11.39 16.74 -0.41
N LEU A 627 -10.18 16.45 -0.89
CA LEU A 627 -9.70 16.91 -2.19
C LEU A 627 -10.58 16.39 -3.33
N VAL A 628 -10.89 15.09 -3.34
CA VAL A 628 -11.79 14.48 -4.34
C VAL A 628 -13.16 15.14 -4.31
N LEU A 629 -13.73 15.36 -3.11
CA LEU A 629 -15.02 16.02 -2.93
C LEU A 629 -15.03 17.46 -3.46
N LEU A 630 -13.99 18.23 -3.14
CA LEU A 630 -13.83 19.61 -3.60
C LEU A 630 -13.71 19.68 -5.12
N LEU A 631 -12.91 18.81 -5.74
CA LEU A 631 -12.74 18.76 -7.19
C LEU A 631 -14.00 18.30 -7.91
N ALA A 632 -14.74 17.35 -7.31
CA ALA A 632 -16.04 16.93 -7.80
C ALA A 632 -17.03 18.10 -7.76
N TYR A 633 -17.15 18.79 -6.62
CA TYR A 633 -18.01 19.96 -6.47
C TYR A 633 -17.65 21.08 -7.47
N ALA A 634 -16.37 21.38 -7.66
CA ALA A 634 -15.90 22.36 -8.63
C ALA A 634 -16.37 22.01 -10.05
N THR A 635 -16.15 20.76 -10.44
CA THR A 635 -16.58 20.24 -11.74
C THR A 635 -18.09 20.33 -11.90
N PHE A 636 -18.86 20.00 -10.87
CA PHE A 636 -20.31 20.08 -10.92
C PHE A 636 -20.87 21.51 -10.93
N SER A 637 -20.20 22.44 -10.27
CA SER A 637 -20.62 23.84 -10.23
C SER A 637 -20.39 24.60 -11.54
N SER A 638 -19.56 24.06 -12.44
CA SER A 638 -19.28 24.65 -13.75
C SER A 638 -20.45 24.43 -14.74
N PRO A 639 -20.80 25.45 -15.56
CA PRO A 639 -21.89 25.37 -16.52
C PRO A 639 -21.53 24.42 -17.66
N ASN A 640 -22.53 23.69 -18.14
CA ASN A 640 -22.39 22.80 -19.28
C ASN A 640 -22.78 23.57 -20.56
N ARG A 641 -21.80 24.04 -21.32
CA ARG A 641 -22.05 24.91 -22.49
C ARG A 641 -22.89 24.23 -23.56
N ALA A 642 -22.84 22.90 -23.66
CA ALA A 642 -23.59 22.16 -24.67
C ALA A 642 -25.11 22.25 -24.52
N LEU A 643 -25.62 22.61 -23.34
CA LEU A 643 -27.06 22.80 -23.11
C LEU A 643 -27.55 24.20 -23.50
N HIS A 644 -26.66 25.19 -23.56
CA HIS A 644 -27.01 26.60 -23.79
C HIS A 644 -26.64 27.10 -25.19
N ALA A 645 -26.09 26.26 -26.07
CA ALA A 645 -25.87 26.63 -27.47
C ALA A 645 -27.21 27.09 -28.08
N PRO A 646 -27.32 28.38 -28.48
CA PRO A 646 -28.60 28.94 -28.90
C PRO A 646 -29.09 28.20 -30.15
N LYS A 647 -30.30 27.62 -30.08
CA LYS A 647 -31.00 26.97 -31.21
C LYS A 647 -31.10 27.84 -32.48
N ARG A 648 -30.79 29.14 -32.40
CA ARG A 648 -30.93 30.13 -33.47
C ARG A 648 -30.08 29.82 -34.72
N LEU A 649 -28.90 29.20 -34.58
CA LEU A 649 -28.08 28.85 -35.76
C LEU A 649 -28.58 27.63 -36.54
N ARG A 650 -29.50 26.82 -35.97
CA ARG A 650 -30.07 25.66 -36.68
C ARG A 650 -31.19 26.03 -37.65
N ARG A 651 -31.80 27.22 -37.51
CA ARG A 651 -32.86 27.67 -38.41
C ARG A 651 -32.34 28.37 -39.66
N THR A 652 -31.18 29.03 -39.61
CA THR A 652 -30.61 29.72 -40.78
C THR A 652 -29.94 28.75 -41.76
N SER A 653 -29.35 27.65 -41.29
CA SER A 653 -28.82 26.59 -42.17
C SER A 653 -29.92 25.80 -42.92
N ALA A 654 -31.13 25.67 -42.36
CA ALA A 654 -32.25 25.04 -43.05
C ALA A 654 -32.92 25.98 -44.08
N ALA A 655 -32.83 27.30 -43.89
CA ALA A 655 -33.38 28.29 -44.81
C ALA A 655 -32.51 28.49 -46.06
N GLY A 656 -31.19 28.26 -45.98
CA GLY A 656 -30.28 28.34 -47.13
C GLY A 656 -30.11 27.05 -47.94
N ALA A 657 -30.80 25.96 -47.57
CA ALA A 657 -30.76 24.68 -48.31
C ALA A 657 -31.99 24.47 -49.23
N ASN A 658 -32.90 25.45 -49.29
CA ASN A 658 -34.06 25.48 -50.19
C ASN A 658 -33.97 26.62 -51.23
N GLN A 659 -32.78 27.19 -51.43
CA GLN A 659 -32.37 27.94 -52.62
C GLN A 659 -31.25 27.15 -53.28
#